data_AF-A0A1B8BA56-F1
#
_entry.id   AF-A0A1B8BA56-F1
#
_cell.length_a   1.000
_cell.length_b   1.000
_cell.length_c   1.000
_cell.angle_alpha   90.00
_cell.angle_beta   90.00
_cell.angle_gamma   90.00
#
_symmetry.space_group_name_H-M   'P 1'
#
loop_
_entity.id
_entity.type
_entity.pdbx_description
1 polymer ?
#
loop_
_entity_poly.entity_id
_entity_poly.type
_entity_poly.pdbx_seq_one_letter_code
_entity_poly.pdbx_strand_id
1 'polypeptide(L)'
;MSINSSATEQPPPDVTDDPQIEKTGTTTQWHLAPELQTMRDRDEEIGQKPRKLGVTWQNLTIKGIGSDAAFNENVISQFNLFHSTAKDTPMKTIIDGSSGCVKPGEMLLVLGRPGSGCTTLLSVLANNRRGYEEVTGDVHYGNMSDEEAKAYQGQIVMNTEDEIFFPSLTVEATVDFATRMKVPFHLPPGIKTREEYAQFYKDFLLRSVNISHTVHTKVGDAFIRGVSGGERKRVSIVECLATRASVFCWDNSTRGLDASTALEWVRAIRAMTDILGLTTIVTLYQAGNGIYEHFDKVLVLDEGKQIFYGPQRDAVPFMEDLGFMRDSGSNRGDFLTGVTVPTERRVAPGYENTFPRDADAVRAAYDRSTIKARMLEECQAYPISTEAAQNTTIFKEMVAREKHKFVPSNSPTTANLAMQVHAAVTRQYQIMWGDKSTLFMKQGATLIQAFLGGSLFYSAPDNSAGLFLKGGALFFSILYNALLALSEVTDSFTGRPILAKHRSFALYDPAAVCIAQVIADLPILAFQVIQFGLVLYFLVGLKATAGAFFTYLAANYITALTMTAFFRFIGAAFPTFDAATKVSGLSIVALFVYMGYMIIKTEMHPWLSWIFWINPMAYGFEALLGNEFHDQEIPCVGPYLIPNGPGYVGGDGGQACSGVGGAEPGAAFVTGDAYLSHMSFDHSHIWRNFGINCAWWILFVGLTIFFTSRWKQVGEGSRNLLIPREQQHKSKHLLPSKDSETPSEKTRAENGSGASDGEVDTNLMRNKSIFTWKNLTYTVKTSEGERVLLDDVQGYVKPGMLGALMGSSGAGKTTLLDVLAQRKTEGSIHGSVLVDGRPIPVSFQRSAGYVEQLDIHEPLATVREALEFSALLRQSREVPDEEKLRYVDTIVDLLELNDLEHTLVGRPGNGLSIEQRKRLTIAVELVAKPSILIFLDEPTSGLDGQAAFNTVRFLRKLSAAGQAVLVTIHQPSAQLFAQFDTLLLLTKGGKTVYFGEIGDNAATVKQYFGRYGAPCPDEANPAEHMIDVVSGGDGPCKDTDWNQVWLQSPEHDQLTKELDHMIEEAASQPSHLKDDGNEFAASMWTQVKLVTHRMNISLFRNTEYIDNKFAMNILLPLLNGFTFWQIGDSLTDLQQNLFTVFNFIFIAPGIIAQLQPLFIDRRDIYYRIKSYSVNYKLFPFLPRIFLL
;
A
#
# COMPACT_ATOMS: atom_id res chain seq x y z
N MET A 1 -16.68 64.26 -49.30
CA MET A 1 -17.32 65.57 -49.11
C MET A 1 -16.84 66.13 -47.77
N SER A 2 -15.95 67.14 -47.83
CA SER A 2 -15.97 68.41 -47.08
C SER A 2 -16.22 68.33 -45.53
N ILE A 3 -15.42 68.88 -44.60
CA ILE A 3 -14.83 70.24 -44.50
C ILE A 3 -13.83 70.34 -43.30
N ASN A 4 -12.81 71.21 -43.45
CA ASN A 4 -12.02 72.03 -42.49
C ASN A 4 -10.80 71.55 -41.66
N SER A 5 -9.67 72.22 -41.98
CA SER A 5 -8.69 72.99 -41.18
C SER A 5 -8.05 72.39 -39.91
N SER A 6 -6.76 72.53 -39.59
CA SER A 6 -5.52 73.07 -40.20
C SER A 6 -4.40 72.97 -39.13
N ALA A 7 -3.12 73.07 -39.54
CA ALA A 7 -1.88 73.36 -38.76
C ALA A 7 -1.06 72.12 -38.26
N THR A 8 0.09 71.76 -38.89
CA THR A 8 1.52 72.15 -38.64
C THR A 8 2.05 71.76 -37.24
N GLU A 9 3.23 71.15 -36.98
CA GLU A 9 4.49 70.82 -37.68
C GLU A 9 5.36 69.90 -36.75
N GLN A 10 5.98 68.84 -37.31
CA GLN A 10 7.33 68.21 -37.08
C GLN A 10 8.03 68.06 -35.67
N PRO A 11 9.10 67.21 -35.49
CA PRO A 11 9.28 65.76 -35.69
C PRO A 11 10.06 65.09 -34.48
N PRO A 12 10.81 63.95 -34.59
CA PRO A 12 10.75 62.75 -33.72
C PRO A 12 11.85 62.68 -32.62
N PRO A 13 11.96 61.60 -31.79
CA PRO A 13 12.89 60.52 -32.16
C PRO A 13 12.63 59.10 -31.58
N ASP A 14 13.36 58.18 -32.20
CA ASP A 14 14.04 56.97 -31.70
C ASP A 14 13.33 55.64 -31.39
N VAL A 15 13.72 54.71 -32.26
CA VAL A 15 13.69 53.25 -32.29
C VAL A 15 14.43 52.62 -31.10
N THR A 16 13.79 51.63 -30.47
CA THR A 16 14.47 50.42 -29.98
C THR A 16 13.55 49.23 -30.16
N ASP A 17 13.94 48.34 -31.08
CA ASP A 17 13.38 47.01 -31.31
C ASP A 17 13.67 46.08 -30.11
N ASP A 18 12.68 45.28 -29.72
CA ASP A 18 12.88 44.07 -28.93
C ASP A 18 12.04 42.95 -29.60
N PRO A 19 12.63 41.80 -30.02
CA PRO A 19 11.95 40.84 -30.87
C PRO A 19 11.00 39.97 -30.03
N GLN A 20 9.70 40.14 -30.26
CA GLN A 20 8.68 39.22 -29.73
C GLN A 20 8.90 37.81 -30.30
N ILE A 21 9.15 36.87 -29.41
CA ILE A 21 9.13 35.43 -29.68
C ILE A 21 7.69 35.05 -30.05
N GLU A 22 7.44 34.82 -31.33
CA GLU A 22 6.22 34.19 -31.83
C GLU A 22 6.11 32.77 -31.23
N LYS A 23 5.13 32.56 -30.34
CA LYS A 23 4.71 31.22 -29.92
C LYS A 23 3.97 30.56 -31.09
N THR A 24 4.69 29.80 -31.90
CA THR A 24 4.13 28.94 -32.95
C THR A 24 3.38 27.74 -32.34
N GLY A 25 2.17 27.48 -32.85
CA GLY A 25 1.58 26.13 -32.88
C GLY A 25 0.44 25.88 -31.90
N THR A 26 -0.77 25.76 -32.45
CA THR A 26 -2.04 25.32 -31.84
C THR A 26 -1.92 24.01 -31.04
N THR A 27 -1.70 24.09 -29.74
CA THR A 27 -2.03 22.99 -28.79
C THR A 27 -3.52 23.02 -28.49
N THR A 28 -4.23 21.93 -28.79
CA THR A 28 -5.63 21.69 -28.43
C THR A 28 -5.80 21.96 -26.92
N GLN A 29 -6.51 23.04 -26.57
CA GLN A 29 -6.72 23.47 -25.19
C GLN A 29 -7.47 22.38 -24.41
N TRP A 30 -7.05 22.12 -23.17
CA TRP A 30 -7.76 21.21 -22.27
C TRP A 30 -9.22 21.68 -22.08
N HIS A 31 -10.18 20.77 -22.21
CA HIS A 31 -11.61 21.10 -22.33
C HIS A 31 -12.19 21.87 -21.13
N LEU A 32 -11.61 21.74 -19.93
CA LEU A 32 -12.01 22.50 -18.72
C LEU A 32 -11.16 23.75 -18.45
N ALA A 33 -10.21 24.10 -19.34
CA ALA A 33 -9.40 25.31 -19.19
C ALA A 33 -10.23 26.61 -19.09
N PRO A 34 -11.34 26.80 -19.83
CA PRO A 34 -12.18 27.99 -19.69
C PRO A 34 -12.88 28.07 -18.32
N GLU A 35 -13.31 26.93 -17.76
CA GLU A 35 -13.90 26.87 -16.42
C GLU A 35 -12.85 27.25 -15.36
N LEU A 36 -11.61 26.77 -15.52
CA LEU A 36 -10.50 27.11 -14.62
C LEU A 36 -10.11 28.59 -14.70
N GLN A 37 -10.09 29.18 -15.89
CA GLN A 37 -9.88 30.63 -16.07
C GLN A 37 -10.97 31.42 -15.34
N THR A 38 -12.24 31.04 -15.54
CA THR A 38 -13.37 31.67 -14.85
C THR A 38 -13.24 31.56 -13.33
N MET A 39 -12.78 30.42 -12.81
CA MET A 39 -12.53 30.25 -11.37
C MET A 39 -11.43 31.18 -10.86
N ARG A 40 -10.31 31.29 -11.60
CA ARG A 40 -9.22 32.20 -11.25
C ARG A 40 -9.67 33.66 -11.27
N ASP A 41 -10.39 34.07 -12.31
CA ASP A 41 -10.83 35.45 -12.47
C ASP A 41 -11.81 35.85 -11.35
N ARG A 42 -12.69 34.93 -10.91
CA ARG A 42 -13.55 35.11 -9.71
C ARG A 42 -12.74 35.26 -8.41
N ASP A 43 -11.66 34.51 -8.26
CA ASP A 43 -10.78 34.61 -7.09
C ASP A 43 -10.06 35.99 -7.10
N GLU A 44 -9.61 36.46 -8.27
CA GLU A 44 -8.99 37.78 -8.46
C GLU A 44 -9.95 38.95 -8.17
N GLU A 45 -11.24 38.84 -8.50
CA GLU A 45 -12.27 39.85 -8.19
C GLU A 45 -12.42 40.13 -6.67
N ILE A 46 -12.13 39.15 -5.81
CA ILE A 46 -12.13 39.29 -4.34
C ILE A 46 -10.75 39.72 -3.80
N GLY A 47 -9.80 39.96 -4.71
CA GLY A 47 -8.43 40.32 -4.41
C GLY A 47 -7.58 39.13 -3.95
N GLN A 48 -7.94 37.89 -4.30
CA GLN A 48 -6.99 36.78 -4.20
C GLN A 48 -6.02 36.85 -5.37
N LYS A 49 -4.73 36.99 -5.09
CA LYS A 49 -3.69 36.99 -6.11
C LYS A 49 -3.18 35.56 -6.34
N PRO A 50 -2.67 35.24 -7.55
CA PRO A 50 -2.10 33.92 -7.82
C PRO A 50 -0.90 33.63 -6.91
N ARG A 51 -0.90 32.44 -6.32
CA ARG A 51 0.12 31.97 -5.35
C ARG A 51 1.31 31.36 -6.09
N LYS A 52 2.08 32.24 -6.74
CA LYS A 52 3.25 31.85 -7.53
C LYS A 52 4.45 31.58 -6.61
N LEU A 53 5.04 30.39 -6.71
CA LEU A 53 6.22 30.02 -5.93
C LEU A 53 7.15 29.14 -6.76
N GLY A 54 8.36 29.61 -7.05
CA GLY A 54 9.39 28.86 -7.78
C GLY A 54 10.24 28.01 -6.85
N VAL A 55 10.94 27.01 -7.39
CA VAL A 55 11.87 26.15 -6.63
C VAL A 55 13.24 26.22 -7.26
N THR A 56 14.27 26.45 -6.45
CA THR A 56 15.66 26.49 -6.90
C THR A 56 16.52 25.68 -5.94
N TRP A 57 17.45 24.89 -6.48
CA TRP A 57 18.41 24.14 -5.67
C TRP A 57 19.82 24.24 -6.26
N GLN A 58 20.83 24.24 -5.39
CA GLN A 58 22.23 24.36 -5.76
C GLN A 58 23.09 23.39 -4.97
N ASN A 59 24.00 22.71 -5.68
CA ASN A 59 24.94 21.73 -5.13
C ASN A 59 24.28 20.71 -4.19
N LEU A 60 23.04 20.33 -4.48
CA LEU A 60 22.26 19.44 -3.64
C LEU A 60 22.88 18.04 -3.65
N THR A 61 23.30 17.58 -2.49
CA THR A 61 23.90 16.26 -2.28
C THR A 61 23.15 15.56 -1.14
N ILE A 62 22.65 14.37 -1.42
CA ILE A 62 21.82 13.59 -0.50
C ILE A 62 22.53 12.28 -0.22
N LYS A 63 22.80 12.00 1.06
CA LYS A 63 23.35 10.72 1.51
C LYS A 63 22.31 9.99 2.36
N GLY A 64 22.16 8.71 2.06
CA GLY A 64 21.34 7.79 2.85
C GLY A 64 22.13 6.55 3.21
N ILE A 65 21.54 5.70 4.03
CA ILE A 65 22.01 4.34 4.24
C ILE A 65 21.99 3.65 2.87
N GLY A 66 23.12 3.06 2.44
CA GLY A 66 23.21 2.42 1.12
C GLY A 66 22.19 1.29 0.93
N SER A 67 21.76 1.11 -0.32
CA SER A 67 20.89 0.03 -0.81
C SER A 67 21.57 -1.35 -0.82
N ASP A 68 22.65 -1.49 -0.06
CA ASP A 68 23.45 -2.70 -0.02
C ASP A 68 22.69 -3.78 0.76
N ALA A 69 23.02 -5.03 0.47
CA ALA A 69 22.29 -6.14 1.05
C ALA A 69 22.42 -6.15 2.58
N ALA A 70 21.27 -6.07 3.27
CA ALA A 70 21.16 -6.14 4.71
C ALA A 70 20.89 -7.59 5.15
N PHE A 71 21.44 -7.99 6.30
CA PHE A 71 21.15 -9.32 6.84
C PHE A 71 19.82 -9.32 7.59
N ASN A 72 18.97 -10.28 7.27
CA ASN A 72 17.81 -10.64 8.08
C ASN A 72 18.24 -11.70 9.09
N GLU A 73 18.27 -11.31 10.37
CA GLU A 73 18.60 -12.21 11.47
C GLU A 73 17.55 -13.33 11.62
N ASN A 74 17.97 -14.44 12.22
CA ASN A 74 17.09 -15.55 12.58
C ASN A 74 17.08 -15.78 14.09
N VAL A 75 16.18 -16.65 14.56
CA VAL A 75 15.93 -16.87 15.99
C VAL A 75 17.19 -17.29 16.78
N ILE A 76 18.16 -17.93 16.14
CA ILE A 76 19.39 -18.39 16.80
C ILE A 76 20.47 -17.30 16.72
N SER A 77 20.61 -16.64 15.56
CA SER A 77 21.69 -15.69 15.33
C SER A 77 21.61 -14.45 16.22
N GLN A 78 20.41 -14.07 16.65
CA GLN A 78 20.20 -12.96 17.58
C GLN A 78 20.81 -13.18 18.99
N PHE A 79 21.02 -14.42 19.43
CA PHE A 79 21.59 -14.72 20.75
C PHE A 79 23.12 -14.87 20.75
N ASN A 80 23.76 -14.73 19.59
CA ASN A 80 25.22 -14.74 19.50
C ASN A 80 25.82 -13.41 19.99
N LEU A 81 26.07 -13.32 21.30
CA LEU A 81 26.67 -12.19 22.02
C LEU A 81 28.06 -11.74 21.50
N PHE A 82 28.75 -12.55 20.68
CA PHE A 82 30.09 -12.26 20.16
C PHE A 82 30.10 -11.50 18.81
N HIS A 83 28.96 -11.05 18.31
CA HIS A 83 28.87 -10.26 17.09
C HIS A 83 28.35 -8.86 17.37
N SER A 84 29.25 -7.89 17.32
CA SER A 84 28.96 -6.46 17.40
C SER A 84 27.89 -6.07 16.38
N THR A 85 26.73 -5.67 16.88
CA THR A 85 25.59 -5.10 16.15
C THR A 85 25.76 -3.61 15.82
N ALA A 86 26.99 -3.08 15.92
CA ALA A 86 27.33 -1.74 15.46
C ALA A 86 28.49 -1.86 14.46
N LYS A 87 28.17 -2.09 13.19
CA LYS A 87 29.03 -1.65 12.10
C LYS A 87 28.31 -0.49 11.45
N ASP A 88 28.98 0.66 11.39
CA ASP A 88 28.53 1.85 10.67
C ASP A 88 27.96 1.42 9.32
N THR A 89 26.66 1.62 9.14
CA THR A 89 25.99 1.30 7.89
C THR A 89 26.62 2.18 6.82
N PRO A 90 27.21 1.61 5.75
CA PRO A 90 27.90 2.41 4.74
C PRO A 90 26.94 3.43 4.15
N MET A 91 27.32 4.71 4.20
CA MET A 91 26.54 5.79 3.61
C MET A 91 26.76 5.79 2.10
N LYS A 92 25.67 5.79 1.33
CA LYS A 92 25.71 5.94 -0.12
C LYS A 92 25.22 7.35 -0.48
N THR A 93 25.98 8.03 -1.33
CA THR A 93 25.52 9.26 -1.98
C THR A 93 24.45 8.87 -3.01
N ILE A 94 23.21 9.29 -2.78
CA ILE A 94 22.06 9.01 -3.64
C ILE A 94 21.95 10.07 -4.74
N ILE A 95 22.18 11.33 -4.40
CA ILE A 95 22.27 12.46 -5.34
C ILE A 95 23.58 13.18 -5.08
N ASP A 96 24.31 13.51 -6.15
CA ASP A 96 25.65 14.12 -6.08
C ASP A 96 25.70 15.47 -6.82
N GLY A 97 25.63 16.57 -6.06
CA GLY A 97 25.86 17.93 -6.57
C GLY A 97 24.86 18.40 -7.64
N SER A 98 23.57 18.07 -7.52
CA SER A 98 22.54 18.52 -8.46
C SER A 98 22.20 20.01 -8.28
N SER A 99 21.93 20.72 -9.38
CA SER A 99 21.50 22.12 -9.39
C SER A 99 20.45 22.37 -10.46
N GLY A 100 19.42 23.16 -10.14
CA GLY A 100 18.35 23.51 -11.07
C GLY A 100 17.39 24.56 -10.52
N CYS A 101 16.56 25.10 -11.41
CA CYS A 101 15.58 26.16 -11.12
C CYS A 101 14.29 25.96 -11.95
N VAL A 102 13.15 25.94 -11.28
CA VAL A 102 11.82 25.89 -11.90
C VAL A 102 11.04 27.11 -11.45
N LYS A 103 10.73 27.99 -12.41
CA LYS A 103 10.00 29.23 -12.16
C LYS A 103 8.49 28.97 -12.11
N PRO A 104 7.70 29.86 -11.48
CA PRO A 104 6.25 29.79 -11.54
C PRO A 104 5.75 29.80 -12.98
N GLY A 105 4.88 28.86 -13.34
CA GLY A 105 4.41 28.66 -14.71
C GLY A 105 5.26 27.68 -15.54
N GLU A 106 6.37 27.17 -15.00
CA GLU A 106 7.20 26.17 -15.68
C GLU A 106 6.90 24.73 -15.22
N MET A 107 7.05 23.79 -16.16
CA MET A 107 7.06 22.35 -15.94
C MET A 107 8.46 21.77 -16.16
N LEU A 108 8.94 21.02 -15.17
CA LEU A 108 10.19 20.26 -15.24
C LEU A 108 9.92 18.76 -15.34
N LEU A 109 10.50 18.12 -16.35
CA LEU A 109 10.54 16.66 -16.48
C LEU A 109 11.87 16.12 -15.95
N VAL A 110 11.81 15.28 -14.93
CA VAL A 110 12.97 14.58 -14.36
C VAL A 110 12.98 13.15 -14.89
N LEU A 111 13.99 12.82 -15.68
CA LEU A 111 14.21 11.52 -16.29
C LEU A 111 15.42 10.84 -15.65
N GLY A 112 15.34 9.53 -15.48
CA GLY A 112 16.44 8.72 -14.99
C GLY A 112 15.98 7.30 -14.75
N ARG A 113 16.91 6.35 -14.84
CA ARG A 113 16.64 4.94 -14.54
C ARG A 113 16.17 4.75 -13.10
N PRO A 114 15.39 3.71 -12.76
CA PRO A 114 15.12 3.37 -11.38
C PRO A 114 16.42 3.25 -10.57
N GLY A 115 16.42 3.83 -9.38
CA GLY A 115 17.60 3.92 -8.53
C GLY A 115 18.59 5.04 -8.85
N SER A 116 18.35 5.87 -9.89
CA SER A 116 19.12 7.08 -10.19
C SER A 116 18.88 8.25 -9.22
N GLY A 117 17.91 8.11 -8.30
CA GLY A 117 17.59 9.12 -7.29
C GLY A 117 16.48 10.11 -7.69
N CYS A 118 15.76 9.91 -8.81
CA CYS A 118 14.65 10.76 -9.23
C CYS A 118 13.62 11.05 -8.12
N THR A 119 13.06 10.00 -7.51
CA THR A 119 12.09 10.15 -6.41
C THR A 119 12.71 10.82 -5.18
N THR A 120 13.97 10.50 -4.86
CA THR A 120 14.72 11.13 -3.76
C THR A 120 14.89 12.63 -3.98
N LEU A 121 15.21 13.06 -5.21
CA LEU A 121 15.29 14.46 -5.58
C LEU A 121 13.92 15.14 -5.40
N LEU A 122 12.84 14.56 -5.93
CA LEU A 122 11.48 15.11 -5.78
C LEU A 122 11.06 15.23 -4.31
N SER A 123 11.37 14.22 -3.49
CA SER A 123 11.07 14.22 -2.06
C SER A 123 11.74 15.41 -1.35
N VAL A 124 13.03 15.63 -1.62
CA VAL A 124 13.76 16.77 -1.03
C VAL A 124 13.28 18.11 -1.60
N LEU A 125 12.95 18.18 -2.89
CA LEU A 125 12.36 19.38 -3.51
C LEU A 125 10.95 19.65 -2.98
N ALA A 126 10.21 18.64 -2.51
CA ALA A 126 8.95 18.80 -1.79
C ALA A 126 9.13 19.15 -0.30
N ASN A 127 10.36 19.44 0.13
CA ASN A 127 10.78 19.71 1.51
C ASN A 127 10.60 18.51 2.47
N ASN A 128 10.51 17.28 1.95
CA ASN A 128 10.47 16.04 2.73
C ASN A 128 11.89 15.54 2.99
N ARG A 129 12.61 16.20 3.90
CA ARG A 129 14.00 15.86 4.26
C ARG A 129 14.16 14.79 5.33
N ARG A 130 13.04 14.30 5.89
CA ARG A 130 13.05 13.32 7.00
C ARG A 130 13.28 11.91 6.46
N GLY A 131 14.21 11.17 7.07
CA GLY A 131 14.53 9.79 6.70
C GLY A 131 15.85 9.61 5.95
N TYR A 132 16.51 10.71 5.57
CA TYR A 132 17.88 10.71 5.06
C TYR A 132 18.86 11.04 6.18
N GLU A 133 20.08 10.50 6.12
CA GLU A 133 21.12 10.73 7.14
C GLU A 133 21.72 12.13 6.98
N GLU A 134 22.01 12.54 5.75
CA GLU A 134 22.61 13.83 5.46
C GLU A 134 22.02 14.43 4.16
N VAL A 135 21.59 15.69 4.21
CA VAL A 135 21.19 16.47 3.04
C VAL A 135 21.97 17.78 3.06
N THR A 136 22.86 17.97 2.09
CA THR A 136 23.71 19.17 1.94
C THR A 136 23.38 19.90 0.64
N GLY A 137 23.69 21.20 0.59
CA GLY A 137 23.30 22.07 -0.51
C GLY A 137 22.04 22.88 -0.21
N ASP A 138 21.86 23.95 -0.98
CA ASP A 138 20.85 24.97 -0.70
C ASP A 138 19.60 24.73 -1.54
N VAL A 139 18.42 24.75 -0.92
CA VAL A 139 17.14 24.72 -1.62
C VAL A 139 16.31 25.92 -1.19
N HIS A 140 15.89 26.71 -2.16
CA HIS A 140 15.10 27.91 -1.99
C HIS A 140 13.72 27.75 -2.62
N TYR A 141 12.70 28.24 -1.92
CA TYR A 141 11.32 28.31 -2.37
C TYR A 141 10.95 29.78 -2.56
N GLY A 142 11.01 30.25 -3.81
CA GLY A 142 11.06 31.68 -4.10
C GLY A 142 12.32 32.29 -3.46
N ASN A 143 12.15 33.17 -2.47
CA ASN A 143 13.25 33.69 -1.66
C ASN A 143 13.34 33.11 -0.23
N MET A 144 12.55 32.07 0.09
CA MET A 144 12.57 31.39 1.40
C MET A 144 13.62 30.28 1.42
N SER A 145 14.23 30.05 2.57
CA SER A 145 15.00 28.82 2.84
C SER A 145 14.09 27.61 3.06
N ASP A 146 14.68 26.41 3.08
CA ASP A 146 13.99 25.15 3.38
C ASP A 146 13.40 25.12 4.81
N GLU A 147 14.05 25.80 5.77
CA GLU A 147 13.54 25.92 7.13
C GLU A 147 12.28 26.78 7.22
N GLU A 148 12.25 27.93 6.54
CA GLU A 148 11.06 28.78 6.47
C GLU A 148 9.91 28.06 5.74
N ALA A 149 10.23 27.29 4.70
CA ALA A 149 9.25 26.55 3.93
C ALA A 149 8.52 25.45 4.72
N LYS A 150 9.04 25.00 5.88
CA LYS A 150 8.37 23.99 6.73
C LYS A 150 6.98 24.44 7.20
N ALA A 151 6.78 25.74 7.42
CA ALA A 151 5.47 26.30 7.80
C ALA A 151 4.42 26.21 6.67
N TYR A 152 4.87 25.96 5.44
CA TYR A 152 4.07 25.93 4.21
C TYR A 152 3.99 24.54 3.58
N GLN A 153 4.21 23.46 4.36
CA GLN A 153 4.15 22.07 3.88
C GLN A 153 2.84 21.74 3.12
N GLY A 154 1.72 22.39 3.48
CA GLY A 154 0.44 22.24 2.76
C GLY A 154 0.37 22.90 1.39
N GLN A 155 1.43 23.55 0.92
CA GLN A 155 1.55 24.26 -0.38
C GLN A 155 2.70 23.73 -1.25
N ILE A 156 3.54 22.86 -0.70
CA ILE A 156 4.66 22.19 -1.38
C ILE A 156 4.41 20.70 -1.20
N VAL A 157 3.78 20.08 -2.19
CA VAL A 157 3.20 18.75 -2.05
C VAL A 157 3.79 17.79 -3.07
N MET A 158 4.02 16.55 -2.64
CA MET A 158 4.44 15.44 -3.50
C MET A 158 3.36 14.36 -3.55
N ASN A 159 2.92 13.99 -4.74
CA ASN A 159 2.19 12.75 -4.94
C ASN A 159 3.19 11.61 -5.12
N THR A 160 3.23 10.67 -4.18
CA THR A 160 4.13 9.52 -4.20
C THR A 160 3.68 8.45 -5.22
N GLU A 161 4.60 7.57 -5.58
CA GLU A 161 4.30 6.43 -6.46
C GLU A 161 3.21 5.50 -5.87
N ASP A 162 3.30 5.22 -4.56
CA ASP A 162 2.41 4.30 -3.84
C ASP A 162 0.99 4.85 -3.58
N GLU A 163 0.00 4.02 -3.88
CA GLU A 163 -1.43 4.30 -3.72
C GLU A 163 -1.98 3.76 -2.40
N ILE A 164 -1.90 4.55 -1.34
CA ILE A 164 -2.36 4.14 -0.01
C ILE A 164 -3.69 4.82 0.33
N PHE A 165 -4.74 4.01 0.54
CA PHE A 165 -6.10 4.43 0.90
C PHE A 165 -6.73 3.50 1.92
N PHE A 166 -7.85 3.93 2.53
CA PHE A 166 -8.72 3.00 3.25
C PHE A 166 -9.55 2.20 2.23
N PRO A 167 -9.36 0.87 2.10
CA PRO A 167 -9.97 0.10 1.01
C PRO A 167 -11.51 0.03 1.10
N SER A 168 -12.05 0.19 2.32
CA SER A 168 -13.49 0.13 2.60
C SER A 168 -14.25 1.41 2.25
N LEU A 169 -13.56 2.54 2.06
CA LEU A 169 -14.17 3.83 1.74
C LEU A 169 -14.49 3.95 0.24
N THR A 170 -15.49 4.78 -0.07
CA THR A 170 -15.82 5.16 -1.44
C THR A 170 -14.87 6.23 -1.97
N VAL A 171 -14.79 6.36 -3.29
CA VAL A 171 -14.08 7.46 -3.97
C VAL A 171 -14.59 8.80 -3.45
N GLU A 172 -15.91 8.97 -3.36
CA GLU A 172 -16.54 10.17 -2.83
C GLU A 172 -16.06 10.51 -1.41
N ALA A 173 -16.13 9.56 -0.48
CA ALA A 173 -15.77 9.80 0.92
C ALA A 173 -14.29 10.19 1.07
N THR A 174 -13.42 9.63 0.23
CA THR A 174 -11.99 9.93 0.22
C THR A 174 -11.72 11.35 -0.24
N VAL A 175 -12.32 11.75 -1.38
CA VAL A 175 -12.12 13.08 -1.97
C VAL A 175 -12.82 14.17 -1.16
N ASP A 176 -14.05 13.91 -0.70
CA ASP A 176 -14.85 14.84 0.12
C ASP A 176 -14.12 15.19 1.42
N PHE A 177 -13.44 14.23 2.05
CA PHE A 177 -12.61 14.53 3.21
C PHE A 177 -11.47 15.48 2.86
N ALA A 178 -10.75 15.24 1.76
CA ALA A 178 -9.61 16.06 1.35
C ALA A 178 -10.05 17.50 0.99
N THR A 179 -11.14 17.66 0.24
CA THR A 179 -11.63 18.99 -0.17
C THR A 179 -12.16 19.79 1.02
N ARG A 180 -12.86 19.16 1.98
CA ARG A 180 -13.34 19.83 3.21
C ARG A 180 -12.22 20.39 4.07
N MET A 181 -11.03 19.78 4.07
CA MET A 181 -9.89 20.23 4.86
C MET A 181 -9.19 21.48 4.28
N LYS A 182 -9.43 21.79 3.01
CA LYS A 182 -8.73 22.84 2.25
C LYS A 182 -9.66 23.97 1.77
N VAL A 183 -10.87 24.05 2.32
CA VAL A 183 -11.80 25.15 2.05
C VAL A 183 -11.21 26.47 2.58
N PRO A 184 -11.07 27.51 1.73
CA PRO A 184 -10.54 28.80 2.16
C PRO A 184 -11.51 29.51 3.12
N PHE A 185 -10.98 30.33 4.03
CA PHE A 185 -11.80 31.10 4.96
C PHE A 185 -12.70 32.13 4.27
N HIS A 186 -12.20 32.77 3.22
CA HIS A 186 -12.95 33.68 2.36
C HIS A 186 -13.43 32.95 1.11
N LEU A 187 -14.75 32.80 0.97
CA LEU A 187 -15.38 32.09 -0.14
C LEU A 187 -15.48 32.96 -1.40
N PRO A 188 -15.40 32.37 -2.61
CA PRO A 188 -15.60 33.06 -3.88
C PRO A 188 -17.02 33.65 -4.04
N PRO A 189 -17.22 34.61 -4.95
CA PRO A 189 -18.52 35.23 -5.16
C PRO A 189 -19.51 34.22 -5.76
N GLY A 190 -20.72 34.18 -5.21
CA GLY A 190 -21.78 33.25 -5.62
C GLY A 190 -21.90 31.97 -4.77
N ILE A 191 -20.87 31.62 -3.98
CA ILE A 191 -20.91 30.48 -3.06
C ILE A 191 -21.15 30.97 -1.64
N LYS A 192 -22.22 30.48 -0.99
CA LYS A 192 -22.64 30.99 0.33
C LYS A 192 -22.15 30.12 1.49
N THR A 193 -21.98 28.82 1.27
CA THR A 193 -21.60 27.87 2.31
C THR A 193 -20.27 27.19 1.99
N ARG A 194 -19.58 26.72 3.05
CA ARG A 194 -18.31 25.98 2.90
C ARG A 194 -18.53 24.62 2.26
N GLU A 195 -19.66 23.99 2.56
CA GLU A 195 -20.10 22.73 2.01
C GLU A 195 -20.36 22.85 0.50
N GLU A 196 -20.98 23.94 0.06
CA GLU A 196 -21.21 24.22 -1.37
C GLU A 196 -19.88 24.38 -2.12
N TYR A 197 -18.89 25.07 -1.53
CA TYR A 197 -17.54 25.17 -2.11
C TYR A 197 -16.86 23.80 -2.20
N ALA A 198 -16.87 23.03 -1.11
CA ALA A 198 -16.23 21.72 -1.06
C ALA A 198 -16.84 20.74 -2.09
N GLN A 199 -18.17 20.79 -2.27
CA GLN A 199 -18.88 20.00 -3.26
C GLN A 199 -18.57 20.45 -4.69
N PHE A 200 -18.64 21.75 -4.96
CA PHE A 200 -18.29 22.32 -6.27
C PHE A 200 -16.87 21.93 -6.68
N TYR A 201 -15.90 22.10 -5.77
CA TYR A 201 -14.51 21.76 -6.05
C TYR A 201 -14.28 20.25 -6.20
N LYS A 202 -14.95 19.42 -5.39
CA LYS A 202 -14.95 17.96 -5.54
C LYS A 202 -15.43 17.55 -6.94
N ASP A 203 -16.56 18.08 -7.38
CA ASP A 203 -17.16 17.74 -8.67
C ASP A 203 -16.30 18.25 -9.84
N PHE A 204 -15.66 19.41 -9.70
CA PHE A 204 -14.64 19.88 -10.65
C PHE A 204 -13.44 18.91 -10.73
N LEU A 205 -12.87 18.50 -9.60
CA LEU A 205 -11.72 17.60 -9.58
C LEU A 205 -12.05 16.22 -10.16
N LEU A 206 -13.22 15.64 -9.83
CA LEU A 206 -13.67 14.35 -10.36
C LEU A 206 -13.92 14.39 -11.88
N ARG A 207 -14.40 15.51 -12.42
CA ARG A 207 -14.51 15.75 -13.87
C ARG A 207 -13.15 15.93 -14.51
N SER A 208 -12.23 16.63 -13.84
CA SER A 208 -10.90 16.96 -14.39
C SER A 208 -10.06 15.74 -14.76
N VAL A 209 -10.23 14.62 -14.06
CA VAL A 209 -9.55 13.36 -14.33
C VAL A 209 -10.50 12.27 -14.88
N ASN A 210 -11.73 12.62 -15.24
CA ASN A 210 -12.72 11.70 -15.83
C ASN A 210 -13.03 10.43 -14.99
N ILE A 211 -13.30 10.61 -13.68
CA ILE A 211 -13.69 9.51 -12.77
C ILE A 211 -15.06 9.71 -12.09
N SER A 212 -15.89 10.61 -12.63
CA SER A 212 -17.19 10.98 -12.05
C SER A 212 -18.19 9.80 -11.98
N HIS A 213 -18.03 8.76 -12.80
CA HIS A 213 -18.86 7.55 -12.73
C HIS A 213 -18.54 6.63 -11.54
N THR A 214 -17.34 6.76 -10.95
CA THR A 214 -16.87 5.88 -9.85
C THR A 214 -17.15 6.41 -8.45
N VAL A 215 -17.85 7.54 -8.34
CA VAL A 215 -18.05 8.29 -7.09
C VAL A 215 -18.55 7.42 -5.93
N HIS A 216 -19.53 6.54 -6.19
CA HIS A 216 -20.10 5.66 -5.17
C HIS A 216 -19.44 4.28 -5.07
N THR A 217 -18.39 4.02 -5.85
CA THR A 217 -17.63 2.77 -5.83
C THR A 217 -16.57 2.82 -4.72
N LYS A 218 -16.31 1.68 -4.08
CA LYS A 218 -15.21 1.54 -3.11
C LYS A 218 -13.86 1.73 -3.81
N VAL A 219 -12.91 2.38 -3.15
CA VAL A 219 -11.54 2.50 -3.69
C VAL A 219 -10.91 1.11 -3.79
N GLY A 220 -11.08 0.28 -2.75
CA GLY A 220 -10.52 -1.08 -2.70
C GLY A 220 -9.00 -1.11 -2.62
N ASP A 221 -8.46 -2.32 -2.62
CA ASP A 221 -7.02 -2.60 -2.63
C ASP A 221 -6.77 -3.95 -3.32
N ALA A 222 -5.64 -4.60 -3.04
CA ALA A 222 -5.37 -5.93 -3.56
C ALA A 222 -6.43 -6.95 -3.07
N PHE A 223 -6.97 -6.84 -1.85
CA PHE A 223 -7.79 -7.87 -1.22
C PHE A 223 -9.29 -7.57 -1.28
N ILE A 224 -9.67 -6.30 -1.26
CA ILE A 224 -11.03 -5.77 -1.32
C ILE A 224 -11.27 -5.21 -2.72
N ARG A 225 -12.26 -5.78 -3.42
CA ARG A 225 -12.66 -5.31 -4.75
C ARG A 225 -13.11 -3.84 -4.69
N GLY A 226 -12.55 -3.03 -5.59
CA GLY A 226 -12.87 -1.60 -5.74
C GLY A 226 -12.76 -1.13 -7.18
N VAL A 227 -12.34 0.12 -7.36
CA VAL A 227 -12.07 0.72 -8.68
C VAL A 227 -10.88 0.04 -9.36
N SER A 228 -10.74 0.22 -10.67
CA SER A 228 -9.57 -0.30 -11.41
C SER A 228 -8.27 0.37 -10.95
N GLY A 229 -7.11 -0.24 -11.23
CA GLY A 229 -5.80 0.32 -10.85
C GLY A 229 -5.57 1.73 -11.39
N GLY A 230 -5.83 1.97 -12.68
CA GLY A 230 -5.74 3.31 -13.27
C GLY A 230 -6.72 4.31 -12.68
N GLU A 231 -7.95 3.91 -12.35
CA GLU A 231 -8.89 4.76 -11.61
C GLU A 231 -8.38 5.09 -10.20
N ARG A 232 -7.79 4.12 -9.50
CA ARG A 232 -7.20 4.33 -8.17
C ARG A 232 -6.03 5.33 -8.21
N LYS A 233 -5.19 5.29 -9.24
CA LYS A 233 -4.16 6.31 -9.47
C LYS A 233 -4.77 7.70 -9.62
N ARG A 234 -5.85 7.82 -10.40
CA ARG A 234 -6.60 9.09 -10.58
C ARG A 234 -7.23 9.60 -9.28
N VAL A 235 -7.69 8.70 -8.40
CA VAL A 235 -8.12 9.09 -7.04
C VAL A 235 -6.96 9.69 -6.24
N SER A 236 -5.75 9.14 -6.34
CA SER A 236 -4.56 9.70 -5.67
C SER A 236 -4.18 11.08 -6.21
N ILE A 237 -4.29 11.26 -7.52
CA ILE A 237 -4.06 12.54 -8.19
C ILE A 237 -5.07 13.58 -7.68
N VAL A 238 -6.36 13.24 -7.65
CA VAL A 238 -7.43 14.13 -7.15
C VAL A 238 -7.23 14.49 -5.69
N GLU A 239 -6.85 13.53 -4.85
CA GLU A 239 -6.56 13.79 -3.44
C GLU A 239 -5.38 14.77 -3.27
N CYS A 240 -4.34 14.65 -4.09
CA CYS A 240 -3.22 15.59 -4.12
C CYS A 240 -3.65 16.97 -4.63
N LEU A 241 -4.44 17.05 -5.71
CA LEU A 241 -4.96 18.33 -6.24
C LEU A 241 -5.89 19.06 -5.26
N ALA A 242 -6.61 18.31 -4.41
CA ALA A 242 -7.45 18.90 -3.36
C ALA A 242 -6.66 19.79 -2.38
N THR A 243 -5.33 19.64 -2.30
CA THR A 243 -4.47 20.50 -1.46
C THR A 243 -4.37 21.94 -1.93
N ARG A 244 -4.70 22.24 -3.20
CA ARG A 244 -4.54 23.56 -3.85
C ARG A 244 -3.12 24.13 -3.67
N ALA A 245 -2.10 23.28 -3.75
CA ALA A 245 -0.70 23.64 -3.56
C ALA A 245 -0.16 24.58 -4.66
N SER A 246 0.95 25.26 -4.39
CA SER A 246 1.66 26.12 -5.36
C SER A 246 2.79 25.38 -6.08
N VAL A 247 3.40 24.41 -5.38
CA VAL A 247 4.46 23.55 -5.91
C VAL A 247 3.96 22.11 -5.86
N PHE A 248 3.90 21.46 -7.02
CA PHE A 248 3.54 20.05 -7.13
C PHE A 248 4.72 19.23 -7.63
N CYS A 249 5.09 18.20 -6.86
CA CYS A 249 6.00 17.15 -7.28
C CYS A 249 5.18 15.89 -7.58
N TRP A 250 5.19 15.44 -8.83
CA TRP A 250 4.44 14.27 -9.28
C TRP A 250 5.40 13.11 -9.50
N ASP A 251 5.39 12.14 -8.59
CA ASP A 251 6.22 10.94 -8.74
C ASP A 251 5.51 9.85 -9.53
N ASN A 252 5.93 9.65 -10.78
CA ASN A 252 5.39 8.65 -11.70
C ASN A 252 3.85 8.64 -11.74
N SER A 253 3.24 9.83 -11.84
CA SER A 253 1.79 9.98 -11.79
C SER A 253 1.04 9.35 -12.96
N THR A 254 1.72 9.08 -14.08
CA THR A 254 1.15 8.44 -15.27
C THR A 254 1.22 6.91 -15.22
N ARG A 255 1.95 6.33 -14.26
CA ARG A 255 2.07 4.87 -14.11
C ARG A 255 0.68 4.27 -13.86
N GLY A 256 0.29 3.30 -14.70
CA GLY A 256 -1.03 2.65 -14.62
C GLY A 256 -2.16 3.39 -15.36
N LEU A 257 -1.88 4.51 -16.03
CA LEU A 257 -2.80 5.18 -16.95
C LEU A 257 -2.48 4.78 -18.39
N ASP A 258 -3.49 4.76 -19.27
CA ASP A 258 -3.31 4.68 -20.72
C ASP A 258 -2.81 6.00 -21.28
N ALA A 259 -2.06 5.96 -22.39
CA ALA A 259 -1.32 7.09 -22.93
C ALA A 259 -2.24 8.24 -23.30
N SER A 260 -3.45 7.96 -23.79
CA SER A 260 -4.47 8.98 -24.04
C SER A 260 -4.89 9.67 -22.74
N THR A 261 -5.24 8.91 -21.69
CA THR A 261 -5.54 9.46 -20.35
C THR A 261 -4.32 10.16 -19.72
N ALA A 262 -3.12 9.62 -19.89
CA ALA A 262 -1.88 10.19 -19.38
C ALA A 262 -1.56 11.52 -20.08
N LEU A 263 -1.77 11.61 -21.40
CA LEU A 263 -1.63 12.84 -22.17
C LEU A 263 -2.71 13.85 -21.80
N GLU A 264 -3.97 13.44 -21.64
CA GLU A 264 -5.04 14.30 -21.12
C GLU A 264 -4.70 14.84 -19.72
N TRP A 265 -4.14 14.00 -18.85
CA TRP A 265 -3.65 14.41 -17.54
C TRP A 265 -2.51 15.43 -17.65
N VAL A 266 -1.53 15.18 -18.53
CA VAL A 266 -0.41 16.12 -18.77
C VAL A 266 -0.91 17.46 -19.33
N ARG A 267 -1.90 17.44 -20.22
CA ARG A 267 -2.58 18.65 -20.73
C ARG A 267 -3.30 19.40 -19.61
N ALA A 268 -3.95 18.68 -18.69
CA ALA A 268 -4.62 19.27 -17.54
C ALA A 268 -3.60 19.96 -16.61
N ILE A 269 -2.48 19.31 -16.27
CA ILE A 269 -1.44 19.94 -15.43
C ILE A 269 -0.75 21.09 -16.13
N ARG A 270 -0.53 21.05 -17.46
CA ARG A 270 0.00 22.18 -18.24
C ARG A 270 -0.94 23.37 -18.13
N ALA A 271 -2.23 23.16 -18.39
CA ALA A 271 -3.25 24.20 -18.29
C ALA A 271 -3.34 24.78 -16.86
N MET A 272 -3.30 23.93 -15.82
CA MET A 272 -3.27 24.39 -14.43
C MET A 272 -2.01 25.19 -14.10
N THR A 273 -0.85 24.75 -14.58
CA THR A 273 0.44 25.41 -14.40
C THR A 273 0.43 26.80 -15.05
N ASP A 274 -0.07 26.92 -16.27
CA ASP A 274 -0.20 28.19 -17.00
C ASP A 274 -1.20 29.16 -16.37
N ILE A 275 -2.41 28.67 -16.06
CA ILE A 275 -3.51 29.53 -15.62
C ILE A 275 -3.27 30.01 -14.17
N LEU A 276 -2.86 29.10 -13.28
CA LEU A 276 -2.69 29.40 -11.86
C LEU A 276 -1.26 29.83 -11.48
N GLY A 277 -0.29 29.68 -12.40
CA GLY A 277 1.13 29.99 -12.15
C GLY A 277 1.79 29.03 -11.17
N LEU A 278 1.48 27.73 -11.27
CA LEU A 278 2.05 26.69 -10.41
C LEU A 278 3.49 26.37 -10.83
N THR A 279 4.25 25.76 -9.93
CA THR A 279 5.53 25.13 -10.27
C THR A 279 5.34 23.63 -10.24
N THR A 280 5.56 22.97 -11.38
CA THR A 280 5.25 21.55 -11.55
C THR A 280 6.50 20.77 -11.89
N ILE A 281 6.85 19.79 -11.07
CA ILE A 281 8.01 18.90 -11.26
C ILE A 281 7.47 17.48 -11.39
N VAL A 282 7.81 16.78 -12.46
CA VAL A 282 7.26 15.46 -12.77
C VAL A 282 8.39 14.49 -13.05
N THR A 283 8.35 13.31 -12.43
CA THR A 283 9.14 12.15 -12.88
C THR A 283 8.25 11.22 -13.68
N LEU A 284 8.75 10.77 -14.84
CA LEU A 284 8.08 9.78 -15.68
C LEU A 284 9.11 8.77 -16.16
N TYR A 285 8.84 7.48 -15.98
CA TYR A 285 9.65 6.43 -16.59
C TYR A 285 9.42 6.28 -18.10
N GLN A 286 8.24 6.68 -18.57
CA GLN A 286 7.87 6.65 -19.99
C GLN A 286 7.16 7.95 -20.32
N ALA A 287 7.74 8.71 -21.24
CA ALA A 287 7.18 9.96 -21.72
C ALA A 287 7.08 9.90 -23.25
N GLY A 288 5.88 9.58 -23.76
CA GLY A 288 5.58 9.67 -25.18
C GLY A 288 5.83 11.08 -25.70
N ASN A 289 6.05 11.23 -27.01
CA ASN A 289 6.41 12.52 -27.60
C ASN A 289 5.37 13.62 -27.29
N GLY A 290 4.08 13.29 -27.33
CA GLY A 290 3.01 14.24 -26.98
C GLY A 290 3.06 14.71 -25.52
N ILE A 291 3.58 13.89 -24.60
CA ILE A 291 3.80 14.27 -23.20
C ILE A 291 5.06 15.12 -23.07
N TYR A 292 6.16 14.69 -23.71
CA TYR A 292 7.46 15.35 -23.66
C TYR A 292 7.42 16.80 -24.17
N GLU A 293 6.55 17.12 -25.12
CA GLU A 293 6.40 18.45 -25.71
C GLU A 293 5.70 19.48 -24.80
N HIS A 294 5.02 19.05 -23.74
CA HIS A 294 4.37 19.95 -22.78
C HIS A 294 5.30 20.50 -21.68
N PHE A 295 6.54 20.00 -21.61
CA PHE A 295 7.53 20.40 -20.59
C PHE A 295 8.46 21.51 -21.09
N ASP A 296 8.77 22.47 -20.21
CA ASP A 296 9.67 23.58 -20.53
C ASP A 296 11.14 23.15 -20.40
N LYS A 297 11.43 22.37 -19.34
CA LYS A 297 12.78 21.94 -18.97
C LYS A 297 12.83 20.43 -18.74
N VAL A 298 14.00 19.85 -18.97
CA VAL A 298 14.31 18.44 -18.73
C VAL A 298 15.57 18.32 -17.89
N LEU A 299 15.56 17.42 -16.91
CA LEU A 299 16.71 17.04 -16.09
C LEU A 299 16.92 15.53 -16.23
N VAL A 300 18.13 15.11 -16.57
CA VAL A 300 18.48 13.69 -16.69
C VAL A 300 19.46 13.30 -15.59
N LEU A 301 19.11 12.27 -14.81
CA LEU A 301 19.92 11.68 -13.75
C LEU A 301 20.47 10.31 -14.16
N ASP A 302 21.76 10.09 -13.92
CA ASP A 302 22.42 8.79 -14.04
C ASP A 302 23.25 8.52 -12.78
N GLU A 303 22.96 7.42 -12.08
CA GLU A 303 23.60 7.06 -10.79
C GLU A 303 23.69 8.20 -9.75
N GLY A 304 22.64 9.02 -9.66
CA GLY A 304 22.60 10.17 -8.74
C GLY A 304 23.28 11.43 -9.27
N LYS A 305 23.96 11.35 -10.42
CA LYS A 305 24.66 12.46 -11.06
C LYS A 305 23.77 13.12 -12.10
N GLN A 306 23.77 14.45 -12.10
CA GLN A 306 23.05 15.24 -13.10
C GLN A 306 23.87 15.34 -14.39
N ILE A 307 23.47 14.56 -15.40
CA ILE A 307 24.16 14.51 -16.70
C ILE A 307 23.64 15.56 -17.70
N PHE A 308 22.41 16.04 -17.51
CA PHE A 308 21.84 17.14 -18.31
C PHE A 308 20.79 17.88 -17.49
N TYR A 309 20.72 19.20 -17.66
CA TYR A 309 19.62 20.04 -17.22
C TYR A 309 19.50 21.25 -18.14
N GLY A 310 18.30 21.52 -18.65
CA GLY A 310 18.09 22.66 -19.53
C GLY A 310 16.74 22.63 -20.24
N PRO A 311 16.52 23.52 -21.22
CA PRO A 311 15.32 23.52 -22.04
C PRO A 311 15.12 22.17 -22.75
N GLN A 312 13.87 21.75 -22.84
CA GLN A 312 13.46 20.47 -23.42
C GLN A 312 13.97 20.26 -24.87
N ARG A 313 14.05 21.32 -25.66
CA ARG A 313 14.50 21.31 -27.06
C ARG A 313 15.99 21.07 -27.24
N ASP A 314 16.79 21.38 -26.22
CA ASP A 314 18.25 21.30 -26.26
C ASP A 314 18.75 19.89 -25.85
N ALA A 315 17.90 19.09 -25.19
CA ALA A 315 18.29 17.81 -24.58
C ALA A 315 18.69 16.72 -25.59
N VAL A 316 17.89 16.51 -26.63
CA VAL A 316 18.17 15.49 -27.66
C VAL A 316 19.38 15.89 -28.52
N PRO A 317 19.45 17.12 -29.07
CA PRO A 317 20.63 17.55 -29.83
C PRO A 317 21.93 17.44 -29.03
N PHE A 318 21.91 17.80 -27.74
CA PHE A 318 23.08 17.65 -26.87
C PHE A 318 23.59 16.20 -26.79
N MET A 319 22.69 15.21 -26.70
CA MET A 319 23.09 13.80 -26.68
C MET A 319 23.55 13.30 -28.06
N GLU A 320 22.93 13.77 -29.15
CA GLU A 320 23.34 13.43 -30.51
C GLU A 320 24.73 14.00 -30.85
N ASP A 321 25.04 15.22 -30.40
CA ASP A 321 26.36 15.86 -30.54
C ASP A 321 27.48 15.10 -29.79
N LEU A 322 27.13 14.35 -28.74
CA LEU A 322 28.06 13.46 -28.03
C LEU A 322 28.29 12.12 -28.74
N GLY A 323 27.55 11.84 -29.83
CA GLY A 323 27.67 10.63 -30.63
C GLY A 323 26.62 9.54 -30.32
N PHE A 324 25.57 9.86 -29.57
CA PHE A 324 24.45 8.92 -29.35
C PHE A 324 23.44 8.97 -30.50
N MET A 325 23.06 7.82 -31.04
CA MET A 325 22.10 7.70 -32.15
C MET A 325 20.70 7.31 -31.65
N ARG A 326 19.69 8.05 -32.08
CA ARG A 326 18.27 7.75 -31.82
C ARG A 326 17.70 6.81 -32.89
N ASP A 327 16.89 5.82 -32.48
CA ASP A 327 16.22 4.89 -33.40
C ASP A 327 15.00 5.53 -34.09
N SER A 328 14.67 5.09 -35.30
CA SER A 328 13.53 5.64 -36.06
C SER A 328 12.20 5.31 -35.36
N GLY A 329 11.41 6.32 -34.99
CA GLY A 329 10.15 6.15 -34.26
C GLY A 329 10.29 6.02 -32.73
N SER A 330 11.50 6.22 -32.18
CA SER A 330 11.74 6.28 -30.73
C SER A 330 11.19 7.59 -30.13
N ASN A 331 10.57 7.48 -28.96
CA ASN A 331 10.22 8.65 -28.15
C ASN A 331 11.49 9.38 -27.68
N ARG A 332 11.41 10.71 -27.56
CA ARG A 332 12.51 11.55 -27.07
C ARG A 332 12.86 11.25 -25.61
N GLY A 333 11.85 11.08 -24.75
CA GLY A 333 12.06 10.74 -23.34
C GLY A 333 12.76 9.38 -23.17
N ASP A 334 12.28 8.37 -23.89
CA ASP A 334 12.86 7.02 -23.86
C ASP A 334 14.31 7.02 -24.37
N PHE A 335 14.62 7.80 -25.41
CA PHE A 335 15.99 7.99 -25.89
C PHE A 335 16.91 8.58 -24.80
N LEU A 336 16.49 9.64 -24.12
CA LEU A 336 17.29 10.27 -23.05
C LEU A 336 17.56 9.32 -21.88
N THR A 337 16.59 8.48 -21.52
CA THR A 337 16.81 7.44 -20.51
C THR A 337 17.68 6.30 -21.04
N GLY A 338 17.51 5.89 -22.31
CA GLY A 338 18.32 4.87 -22.96
C GLY A 338 19.79 5.25 -23.09
N VAL A 339 20.11 6.55 -23.22
CA VAL A 339 21.48 7.07 -23.16
C VAL A 339 22.13 6.79 -21.80
N THR A 340 21.38 6.66 -20.71
CA THR A 340 21.95 6.27 -19.41
C THR A 340 22.26 4.77 -19.33
N VAL A 341 21.77 3.94 -20.26
CA VAL A 341 21.90 2.48 -20.17
C VAL A 341 22.89 1.90 -21.21
N PRO A 342 24.00 1.28 -20.78
CA PRO A 342 25.02 0.73 -21.69
C PRO A 342 24.49 -0.23 -22.77
N THR A 343 23.44 -1.01 -22.47
CA THR A 343 22.87 -2.00 -23.41
C THR A 343 21.96 -1.41 -24.48
N GLU A 344 21.42 -0.19 -24.26
CA GLU A 344 20.49 0.47 -25.19
C GLU A 344 21.18 1.54 -26.05
N ARG A 345 22.31 2.09 -25.59
CA ARG A 345 23.10 3.08 -26.32
C ARG A 345 23.51 2.54 -27.70
N ARG A 346 23.16 3.26 -28.76
CA ARG A 346 23.70 3.07 -30.11
C ARG A 346 24.65 4.22 -30.42
N VAL A 347 25.84 3.88 -30.92
CA VAL A 347 26.86 4.87 -31.27
C VAL A 347 26.69 5.27 -32.72
N ALA A 348 26.73 6.56 -32.99
CA ALA A 348 26.68 7.10 -34.35
C ALA A 348 27.95 6.69 -35.14
N PRO A 349 27.83 6.35 -36.43
CA PRO A 349 28.98 6.03 -37.28
C PRO A 349 30.04 7.15 -37.22
N GLY A 350 31.28 6.81 -36.90
CA GLY A 350 32.40 7.77 -36.78
C GLY A 350 32.66 8.33 -35.38
N TYR A 351 31.83 7.99 -34.38
CA TYR A 351 31.99 8.41 -32.98
C TYR A 351 32.50 7.29 -32.05
N GLU A 352 32.86 6.12 -32.58
CA GLU A 352 33.25 4.92 -31.84
C GLU A 352 34.42 5.12 -30.85
N ASN A 353 35.35 6.04 -31.16
CA ASN A 353 36.51 6.36 -30.33
C ASN A 353 36.32 7.59 -29.42
N THR A 354 35.27 8.37 -29.63
CA THR A 354 35.09 9.70 -29.00
C THR A 354 33.87 9.76 -28.08
N PHE A 355 32.97 8.77 -28.13
CA PHE A 355 31.73 8.77 -27.35
C PHE A 355 31.99 8.58 -25.84
N PRO A 356 31.24 9.26 -24.96
CA PRO A 356 31.35 9.09 -23.51
C PRO A 356 30.76 7.74 -23.07
N ARG A 357 31.55 6.95 -22.30
CA ARG A 357 31.17 5.60 -21.84
C ARG A 357 30.49 5.57 -20.48
N ASP A 358 30.80 6.52 -19.61
CA ASP A 358 30.33 6.53 -18.21
C ASP A 358 29.60 7.84 -17.88
N ALA A 359 28.78 7.81 -16.83
CA ALA A 359 28.02 8.96 -16.34
C ALA A 359 28.92 10.18 -16.06
N ASP A 360 30.12 9.95 -15.54
CA ASP A 360 31.10 11.02 -15.27
C ASP A 360 31.60 11.70 -16.54
N ALA A 361 31.78 10.95 -17.62
CA ALA A 361 32.21 11.51 -18.90
C ALA A 361 31.12 12.40 -19.52
N VAL A 362 29.86 11.97 -19.44
CA VAL A 362 28.70 12.77 -19.90
C VAL A 362 28.52 14.02 -19.04
N ARG A 363 28.60 13.89 -17.71
CA ARG A 363 28.57 15.02 -16.77
C ARG A 363 29.69 16.02 -17.06
N ALA A 364 30.92 15.57 -17.27
CA ALA A 364 32.04 16.44 -17.61
C ALA A 364 31.88 17.14 -18.97
N ALA A 365 31.16 16.54 -19.92
CA ALA A 365 30.79 17.20 -21.17
C ALA A 365 29.70 18.26 -20.94
N TYR A 366 28.68 17.95 -20.13
CA TYR A 366 27.65 18.90 -19.75
C TYR A 366 28.22 20.09 -18.96
N ASP A 367 29.13 19.87 -18.02
CA ASP A 367 29.77 20.92 -17.23
C ASP A 367 30.62 21.87 -18.08
N ARG A 368 31.13 21.41 -19.23
CA ARG A 368 31.84 22.24 -20.23
C ARG A 368 30.90 22.94 -21.22
N SER A 369 29.62 22.59 -21.24
CA SER A 369 28.65 23.13 -22.19
C SER A 369 28.22 24.56 -21.84
N THR A 370 27.83 25.33 -22.87
CA THR A 370 27.21 26.64 -22.69
C THR A 370 25.85 26.57 -21.98
N ILE A 371 25.15 25.42 -22.12
CA ILE A 371 23.87 25.15 -21.49
C ILE A 371 24.00 25.17 -19.97
N LYS A 372 25.02 24.50 -19.41
CA LYS A 372 25.29 24.49 -17.96
C LYS A 372 25.51 25.90 -17.42
N ALA A 373 26.35 26.69 -18.08
CA ALA A 373 26.65 28.06 -17.63
C ALA A 373 25.38 28.93 -17.57
N ARG A 374 24.56 28.90 -18.63
CA ARG A 374 23.27 29.61 -18.69
C ARG A 374 22.30 29.16 -17.59
N MET A 375 22.21 27.85 -17.35
CA MET A 375 21.33 27.30 -16.34
C MET A 375 21.78 27.59 -14.91
N LEU A 376 23.10 27.57 -14.66
CA LEU A 376 23.64 27.91 -13.34
C LEU A 376 23.44 29.40 -13.02
N GLU A 377 23.62 30.27 -14.00
CA GLU A 377 23.32 31.71 -13.87
C GLU A 377 21.85 31.93 -13.49
N GLU A 378 20.92 31.25 -14.18
CA GLU A 378 19.49 31.30 -13.84
C GLU A 378 19.21 30.83 -12.40
N CYS A 379 19.86 29.74 -11.96
CA CYS A 379 19.74 29.21 -10.60
C CYS A 379 20.27 30.19 -9.53
N GLN A 380 21.31 30.97 -9.83
CA GLN A 380 21.87 31.94 -8.90
C GLN A 380 21.07 33.24 -8.89
N ALA A 381 20.57 33.67 -10.04
CA ALA A 381 19.85 34.93 -10.18
C ALA A 381 18.41 34.89 -9.64
N TYR A 382 17.69 33.78 -9.82
CA TYR A 382 16.25 33.74 -9.51
C TYR A 382 15.91 33.96 -8.02
N PRO A 383 16.54 33.29 -7.03
CA PRO A 383 16.21 33.48 -5.61
C PRO A 383 16.41 34.91 -5.10
N ILE A 384 17.34 35.65 -5.74
CA ILE A 384 17.70 37.04 -5.39
C ILE A 384 16.88 38.06 -6.21
N SER A 385 16.17 37.60 -7.24
CA SER A 385 15.38 38.47 -8.12
C SER A 385 14.24 39.19 -7.38
N THR A 386 13.94 40.41 -7.83
CA THR A 386 12.80 41.18 -7.33
C THR A 386 11.47 40.47 -7.58
N GLU A 387 11.38 39.71 -8.68
CA GLU A 387 10.21 38.91 -9.01
C GLU A 387 9.97 37.80 -7.97
N ALA A 388 10.99 37.03 -7.62
CA ALA A 388 10.89 35.98 -6.61
C ALA A 388 10.50 36.55 -5.24
N ALA A 389 11.07 37.70 -4.85
CA ALA A 389 10.73 38.37 -3.59
C ALA A 389 9.28 38.86 -3.55
N GLN A 390 8.78 39.47 -4.64
CA GLN A 390 7.39 39.92 -4.74
C GLN A 390 6.42 38.74 -4.74
N ASN A 391 6.66 37.72 -5.56
CA ASN A 391 5.85 36.50 -5.61
C ASN A 391 5.79 35.79 -4.26
N THR A 392 6.92 35.70 -3.55
CA THR A 392 6.96 35.08 -2.22
C THR A 392 6.19 35.90 -1.19
N THR A 393 6.27 37.23 -1.23
CA THR A 393 5.50 38.10 -0.32
C THR A 393 4.01 37.93 -0.53
N ILE A 394 3.56 37.94 -1.79
CA ILE A 394 2.17 37.69 -2.18
C ILE A 394 1.73 36.29 -1.75
N PHE A 395 2.57 35.28 -1.96
CA PHE A 395 2.31 33.91 -1.52
C PHE A 395 2.07 33.83 0.00
N LYS A 396 2.98 34.40 0.81
CA LYS A 396 2.85 34.43 2.28
C LYS A 396 1.55 35.13 2.71
N GLU A 397 1.21 36.25 2.07
CA GLU A 397 -0.02 37.01 2.34
C GLU A 397 -1.28 36.21 2.00
N MET A 398 -1.34 35.61 0.80
CA MET A 398 -2.51 34.87 0.33
C MET A 398 -2.74 33.58 1.14
N VAL A 399 -1.67 32.85 1.50
CA VAL A 399 -1.78 31.67 2.38
C VAL A 399 -2.29 32.07 3.77
N ALA A 400 -1.82 33.20 4.32
CA ALA A 400 -2.33 33.70 5.59
C ALA A 400 -3.82 34.10 5.51
N ARG A 401 -4.26 34.63 4.36
CA ARG A 401 -5.67 35.00 4.11
C ARG A 401 -6.59 33.80 3.93
N GLU A 402 -6.10 32.68 3.39
CA GLU A 402 -6.88 31.44 3.26
C GLU A 402 -7.11 30.74 4.60
N LYS A 403 -6.16 30.87 5.54
CA LYS A 403 -6.23 30.25 6.86
C LYS A 403 -7.40 30.79 7.68
N HIS A 404 -8.00 29.91 8.48
CA HIS A 404 -9.02 30.33 9.45
C HIS A 404 -8.40 31.23 10.54
N LYS A 405 -9.14 32.24 11.00
CA LYS A 405 -8.71 33.20 12.05
C LYS A 405 -8.19 32.59 13.37
N PHE A 406 -8.50 31.32 13.64
CA PHE A 406 -8.12 30.62 14.89
C PHE A 406 -6.96 29.65 14.68
N VAL A 407 -6.38 29.60 13.47
CA VAL A 407 -5.23 28.77 13.16
C VAL A 407 -3.96 29.60 13.36
N PRO A 408 -2.97 29.10 14.14
CA PRO A 408 -1.69 29.80 14.30
C PRO A 408 -0.98 30.03 12.97
N SER A 409 -0.24 31.14 12.83
CA SER A 409 0.53 31.47 11.62
C SER A 409 1.49 30.35 11.23
N ASN A 410 2.11 29.70 12.22
CA ASN A 410 3.10 28.63 12.04
C ASN A 410 2.47 27.25 11.73
N SER A 411 1.14 27.11 11.81
CA SER A 411 0.48 25.85 11.48
C SER A 411 0.38 25.66 9.96
N PRO A 412 0.70 24.48 9.40
CA PRO A 412 0.58 24.23 7.96
C PRO A 412 -0.87 23.96 7.49
N THR A 413 -1.83 23.84 8.41
CA THR A 413 -3.24 23.53 8.11
C THR A 413 -4.06 24.79 7.75
N THR A 414 -5.10 24.62 6.95
CA THR A 414 -6.02 25.72 6.54
C THR A 414 -7.25 25.81 7.44
N ALA A 415 -7.90 24.66 7.70
CA ALA A 415 -9.09 24.56 8.56
C ALA A 415 -8.73 24.62 10.05
N ASN A 416 -9.65 25.10 10.89
CA ASN A 416 -9.44 25.09 12.35
C ASN A 416 -9.61 23.67 12.92
N LEU A 417 -9.15 23.47 14.17
CA LEU A 417 -9.20 22.15 14.82
C LEU A 417 -10.63 21.59 14.90
N ALA A 418 -11.64 22.42 15.19
CA ALA A 418 -13.02 21.97 15.32
C ALA A 418 -13.60 21.42 14.00
N MET A 419 -13.29 22.08 12.87
CA MET A 419 -13.69 21.60 11.54
C MET A 419 -12.96 20.32 11.17
N GLN A 420 -11.66 20.23 11.48
CA GLN A 420 -10.88 19.02 11.27
C GLN A 420 -11.46 17.84 12.06
N VAL A 421 -11.78 18.04 13.34
CA VAL A 421 -12.41 17.04 14.20
C VAL A 421 -13.77 16.62 13.63
N HIS A 422 -14.64 17.56 13.26
CA HIS A 422 -15.96 17.23 12.71
C HIS A 422 -15.86 16.36 11.44
N ALA A 423 -15.02 16.74 10.48
CA ALA A 423 -14.84 15.96 9.26
C ALA A 423 -14.18 14.60 9.53
N ALA A 424 -13.23 14.54 10.46
CA ALA A 424 -12.60 13.29 10.87
C ALA A 424 -13.59 12.36 11.60
N VAL A 425 -14.54 12.90 12.37
CA VAL A 425 -15.62 12.11 13.00
C VAL A 425 -16.52 11.51 11.92
N THR A 426 -16.95 12.32 10.94
CA THR A 426 -17.74 11.81 9.81
C THR A 426 -17.00 10.69 9.08
N ARG A 427 -15.70 10.89 8.81
CA ARG A 427 -14.86 9.87 8.17
C ARG A 427 -14.73 8.60 9.03
N GLN A 428 -14.56 8.72 10.34
CA GLN A 428 -14.44 7.57 11.22
C GLN A 428 -15.72 6.72 11.18
N TYR A 429 -16.90 7.34 11.21
CA TYR A 429 -18.16 6.61 11.02
C TYR A 429 -18.28 5.98 9.63
N GLN A 430 -17.79 6.64 8.57
CA GLN A 430 -17.75 6.06 7.23
C GLN A 430 -16.84 4.81 7.17
N ILE A 431 -15.68 4.83 7.85
CA ILE A 431 -14.78 3.67 7.92
C ILE A 431 -15.49 2.51 8.64
N MET A 432 -16.10 2.77 9.79
CA MET A 432 -16.81 1.76 10.58
C MET A 432 -18.03 1.20 9.83
N TRP A 433 -18.77 2.05 9.12
CA TRP A 433 -19.88 1.64 8.26
C TRP A 433 -19.42 0.98 6.96
N GLY A 434 -18.18 1.20 6.53
CA GLY A 434 -17.55 0.48 5.41
C GLY A 434 -17.34 -1.00 5.72
N ASP A 435 -17.08 -1.33 7.00
CA ASP A 435 -16.94 -2.68 7.55
C ASP A 435 -18.08 -3.04 8.54
N LYS A 436 -19.30 -3.04 8.01
CA LYS A 436 -20.52 -3.37 8.78
C LYS A 436 -20.46 -4.76 9.40
N SER A 437 -19.82 -5.71 8.71
CA SER A 437 -19.64 -7.08 9.17
C SER A 437 -18.95 -7.13 10.52
N THR A 438 -17.81 -6.46 10.65
CA THR A 438 -17.05 -6.43 11.91
C THR A 438 -17.82 -5.69 12.99
N LEU A 439 -18.48 -4.57 12.66
CA LEU A 439 -19.29 -3.81 13.61
C LEU A 439 -20.42 -4.66 14.21
N PHE A 440 -21.26 -5.30 13.38
CA PHE A 440 -22.36 -6.13 13.87
C PHE A 440 -21.88 -7.40 14.60
N MET A 441 -20.80 -8.02 14.12
CA MET A 441 -20.22 -9.20 14.75
C MET A 441 -19.67 -8.90 16.15
N LYS A 442 -18.99 -7.76 16.36
CA LYS A 442 -18.51 -7.34 17.69
C LYS A 442 -19.68 -7.16 18.67
N GLN A 443 -20.77 -6.53 18.25
CA GLN A 443 -21.95 -6.34 19.09
C GLN A 443 -22.67 -7.66 19.38
N GLY A 444 -22.85 -8.52 18.37
CA GLY A 444 -23.46 -9.84 18.53
C GLY A 444 -22.64 -10.76 19.46
N ALA A 445 -21.31 -10.76 19.32
CA ALA A 445 -20.42 -11.52 20.20
C ALA A 445 -20.49 -11.03 21.65
N THR A 446 -20.57 -9.71 21.86
CA THR A 446 -20.77 -9.11 23.18
C THR A 446 -22.07 -9.57 23.84
N LEU A 447 -23.16 -9.59 23.09
CA LEU A 447 -24.45 -10.05 23.60
C LEU A 447 -24.43 -11.53 23.98
N ILE A 448 -23.84 -12.40 23.14
CA ILE A 448 -23.69 -13.82 23.44
C ILE A 448 -22.86 -14.02 24.71
N GLN A 449 -21.75 -13.29 24.85
CA GLN A 449 -20.91 -13.35 26.05
C GLN A 449 -21.61 -12.82 27.30
N ALA A 450 -22.50 -11.83 27.18
CA ALA A 450 -23.32 -11.37 28.29
C ALA A 450 -24.27 -12.47 28.79
N PHE A 451 -24.90 -13.23 27.89
CA PHE A 451 -25.75 -14.38 28.26
C PHE A 451 -24.94 -15.52 28.89
N LEU A 452 -23.79 -15.86 28.31
CA LEU A 452 -22.89 -16.86 28.87
C LEU A 452 -22.40 -16.46 30.27
N GLY A 453 -21.88 -15.24 30.43
CA GLY A 453 -21.47 -14.71 31.73
C GLY A 453 -22.62 -14.66 32.73
N GLY A 454 -23.78 -14.13 32.34
CA GLY A 454 -24.94 -14.04 33.23
C GLY A 454 -25.49 -15.41 33.66
N SER A 455 -25.47 -16.40 32.77
CA SER A 455 -25.90 -17.76 33.11
C SER A 455 -24.94 -18.48 34.07
N LEU A 456 -23.63 -18.23 33.97
CA LEU A 456 -22.63 -18.80 34.89
C LEU A 456 -22.83 -18.30 36.33
N PHE A 457 -23.30 -17.07 36.47
CA PHE A 457 -23.56 -16.43 37.77
C PHE A 457 -25.07 -16.31 38.06
N TYR A 458 -25.89 -17.16 37.46
CA TYR A 458 -27.36 -17.01 37.47
C TYR A 458 -27.93 -16.95 38.90
N SER A 459 -28.68 -15.88 39.19
CA SER A 459 -29.38 -15.66 40.45
C SER A 459 -28.50 -15.93 41.68
N ALA A 460 -27.33 -15.29 41.73
CA ALA A 460 -26.38 -15.41 42.83
C ALA A 460 -27.07 -15.06 44.17
N PRO A 461 -26.95 -15.92 45.20
CA PRO A 461 -27.72 -15.77 46.44
C PRO A 461 -27.24 -14.57 47.27
N ASP A 462 -28.15 -13.94 48.02
CA ASP A 462 -27.82 -12.83 48.93
C ASP A 462 -27.26 -13.32 50.28
N ASN A 463 -26.25 -14.18 50.26
CA ASN A 463 -25.62 -14.76 51.45
C ASN A 463 -24.11 -14.93 51.26
N SER A 464 -23.40 -15.47 52.26
CA SER A 464 -21.94 -15.61 52.22
C SER A 464 -21.40 -16.42 51.02
N ALA A 465 -22.20 -17.32 50.42
CA ALA A 465 -21.80 -18.03 49.20
C ALA A 465 -21.90 -17.14 47.93
N GLY A 466 -22.76 -16.12 47.95
CA GLY A 466 -22.94 -15.20 46.84
C GLY A 466 -21.93 -14.07 46.79
N LEU A 467 -21.20 -13.77 47.87
CA LEU A 467 -20.14 -12.75 47.89
C LEU A 467 -19.12 -12.97 46.78
N PHE A 468 -18.61 -14.20 46.68
CA PHE A 468 -17.66 -14.59 45.64
C PHE A 468 -18.28 -14.55 44.23
N LEU A 469 -19.51 -15.05 44.06
CA LEU A 469 -20.19 -15.10 42.77
C LEU A 469 -20.53 -13.69 42.23
N LYS A 470 -21.08 -12.82 43.08
CA LYS A 470 -21.40 -11.43 42.73
C LYS A 470 -20.12 -10.62 42.47
N GLY A 471 -19.09 -10.79 43.31
CA GLY A 471 -17.77 -10.20 43.08
C GLY A 471 -17.16 -10.66 41.74
N GLY A 472 -17.28 -11.96 41.42
CA GLY A 472 -16.83 -12.54 40.16
C GLY A 472 -17.59 -12.02 38.93
N ALA A 473 -18.90 -11.80 39.05
CA ALA A 473 -19.69 -11.19 37.99
C ALA A 473 -19.28 -9.73 37.71
N LEU A 474 -19.07 -8.94 38.77
CA LEU A 474 -18.59 -7.56 38.65
C LEU A 474 -17.17 -7.50 38.08
N PHE A 475 -16.28 -8.40 38.53
CA PHE A 475 -14.94 -8.60 37.97
C PHE A 475 -15.00 -8.90 36.47
N PHE A 476 -15.83 -9.87 36.08
CA PHE A 476 -16.01 -10.27 34.68
C PHE A 476 -16.54 -9.13 33.83
N SER A 477 -17.41 -8.28 34.39
CA SER A 477 -17.99 -7.15 33.67
C SER A 477 -16.97 -6.10 33.23
N ILE A 478 -15.92 -5.88 34.04
CA ILE A 478 -14.81 -4.99 33.71
C ILE A 478 -13.82 -5.70 32.79
N LEU A 479 -13.42 -6.93 33.16
CA LEU A 479 -12.43 -7.71 32.41
C LEU A 479 -12.84 -7.93 30.96
N TYR A 480 -14.11 -8.27 30.70
CA TYR A 480 -14.58 -8.54 29.35
C TYR A 480 -14.42 -7.33 28.42
N ASN A 481 -14.83 -6.14 28.89
CA ASN A 481 -14.69 -4.90 28.13
C ASN A 481 -13.20 -4.53 27.92
N ALA A 482 -12.34 -4.78 28.91
CA ALA A 482 -10.90 -4.57 28.78
C ALA A 482 -10.24 -5.53 27.77
N LEU A 483 -10.65 -6.81 27.73
CA LEU A 483 -10.16 -7.78 26.76
C LEU A 483 -10.56 -7.42 25.33
N LEU A 484 -11.79 -6.92 25.12
CA LEU A 484 -12.22 -6.42 23.82
C LEU A 484 -11.37 -5.22 23.36
N ALA A 485 -11.06 -4.31 24.29
CA ALA A 485 -10.24 -3.14 24.03
C ALA A 485 -8.79 -3.46 23.61
N LEU A 486 -8.28 -4.67 23.90
CA LEU A 486 -6.95 -5.12 23.44
C LEU A 486 -6.80 -5.09 21.92
N SER A 487 -7.91 -5.26 21.17
CA SER A 487 -7.91 -5.23 19.70
C SER A 487 -7.50 -3.87 19.10
N GLU A 488 -7.62 -2.77 19.87
CA GLU A 488 -7.20 -1.42 19.46
C GLU A 488 -5.70 -1.32 19.18
N VAL A 489 -4.88 -2.19 19.80
CA VAL A 489 -3.45 -2.24 19.53
C VAL A 489 -3.21 -2.60 18.07
N THR A 490 -3.90 -3.63 17.55
CA THR A 490 -3.79 -4.08 16.16
C THR A 490 -4.31 -3.01 15.19
N ASP A 491 -5.47 -2.42 15.48
CA ASP A 491 -6.10 -1.41 14.63
C ASP A 491 -5.25 -0.13 14.51
N SER A 492 -4.43 0.17 15.52
CA SER A 492 -3.50 1.32 15.51
C SER A 492 -2.35 1.21 14.49
N PHE A 493 -2.09 0.03 13.93
CA PHE A 493 -1.01 -0.16 12.94
C PHE A 493 -1.52 -0.15 11.49
N THR A 494 -2.76 -0.58 11.23
CA THR A 494 -3.32 -0.67 9.87
C THR A 494 -3.52 0.71 9.23
N GLY A 495 -3.85 1.74 10.03
CA GLY A 495 -4.11 3.10 9.53
C GLY A 495 -2.89 4.01 9.36
N ARG A 496 -1.72 3.68 9.93
CA ARG A 496 -0.58 4.63 10.04
C ARG A 496 -0.06 5.18 8.72
N PRO A 497 0.12 4.36 7.65
CA PRO A 497 0.64 4.88 6.39
C PRO A 497 -0.28 5.93 5.77
N ILE A 498 -1.61 5.74 5.89
CA ILE A 498 -2.62 6.69 5.44
C ILE A 498 -2.56 7.98 6.27
N LEU A 499 -2.42 7.86 7.60
CA LEU A 499 -2.25 9.03 8.45
C LEU A 499 -0.99 9.84 8.11
N ALA A 500 0.13 9.16 7.84
CA ALA A 500 1.40 9.79 7.47
C ALA A 500 1.30 10.55 6.12
N LYS A 501 0.63 9.96 5.12
CA LYS A 501 0.32 10.59 3.83
C LYS A 501 -0.54 11.83 3.99
N HIS A 502 -1.64 11.75 4.75
CA HIS A 502 -2.53 12.91 4.91
C HIS A 502 -1.89 14.04 5.72
N ARG A 503 -0.96 13.70 6.61
CA ARG A 503 -0.11 14.65 7.32
C ARG A 503 0.87 15.37 6.38
N SER A 504 1.48 14.68 5.40
CA SER A 504 2.36 15.34 4.42
C SER A 504 1.59 16.35 3.55
N PHE A 505 0.30 16.09 3.28
CA PHE A 505 -0.60 17.02 2.58
C PHE A 505 -1.11 18.18 3.46
N ALA A 506 -0.77 18.17 4.75
CA ALA A 506 -1.29 19.09 5.77
C ALA A 506 -2.83 19.19 5.75
N LEU A 507 -3.52 18.05 5.59
CA LEU A 507 -4.99 17.99 5.64
C LEU A 507 -5.52 18.18 7.06
N TYR A 508 -4.83 17.63 8.06
CA TYR A 508 -5.23 17.75 9.46
C TYR A 508 -4.02 17.69 10.40
N ASP A 509 -4.22 18.16 11.62
CA ASP A 509 -3.31 17.88 12.73
C ASP A 509 -3.60 16.47 13.29
N PRO A 510 -2.59 15.64 13.60
CA PRO A 510 -2.79 14.31 14.18
C PRO A 510 -3.71 14.29 15.40
N ALA A 511 -3.72 15.37 16.20
CA ALA A 511 -4.62 15.51 17.34
C ALA A 511 -6.10 15.47 16.93
N ALA A 512 -6.46 16.05 15.78
CA ALA A 512 -7.83 16.08 15.29
C ALA A 512 -8.39 14.67 15.03
N VAL A 513 -7.56 13.79 14.45
CA VAL A 513 -7.95 12.40 14.18
C VAL A 513 -8.07 11.59 15.45
N CYS A 514 -7.13 11.72 16.40
CA CYS A 514 -7.23 11.05 17.69
C CYS A 514 -8.49 11.46 18.46
N ILE A 515 -8.81 12.76 18.49
CA ILE A 515 -10.04 13.26 19.13
C ILE A 515 -11.29 12.74 18.41
N ALA A 516 -11.27 12.72 17.08
CA ALA A 516 -12.38 12.21 16.29
C ALA A 516 -12.66 10.72 16.53
N GLN A 517 -11.60 9.91 16.66
CA GLN A 517 -11.73 8.50 17.06
C GLN A 517 -12.40 8.37 18.42
N VAL A 518 -11.93 9.12 19.42
CA VAL A 518 -12.51 9.12 20.77
C VAL A 518 -14.00 9.51 20.74
N ILE A 519 -14.38 10.53 19.95
CA ILE A 519 -15.79 10.95 19.83
C ILE A 519 -16.64 9.86 19.16
N ALA A 520 -16.13 9.20 18.12
CA ALA A 520 -16.85 8.13 17.42
C ALA A 520 -17.03 6.89 18.31
N ASP A 521 -16.08 6.64 19.20
CA ASP A 521 -16.10 5.53 20.16
C ASP A 521 -17.22 5.67 21.21
N LEU A 522 -17.47 6.88 21.72
CA LEU A 522 -18.40 7.12 22.83
C LEU A 522 -19.77 6.43 22.65
N PRO A 523 -20.55 6.69 21.58
CA PRO A 523 -21.88 6.06 21.46
C PRO A 523 -21.82 4.56 21.21
N ILE A 524 -20.78 4.07 20.55
CA ILE A 524 -20.64 2.65 20.19
C ILE A 524 -20.26 1.82 21.42
N LEU A 525 -19.32 2.31 22.22
CA LEU A 525 -18.99 1.72 23.52
C LEU A 525 -20.13 1.87 24.52
N ALA A 526 -20.87 2.98 24.51
CA ALA A 526 -22.04 3.14 25.37
C ALA A 526 -23.09 2.06 25.05
N PHE A 527 -23.42 1.87 23.77
CA PHE A 527 -24.32 0.80 23.35
C PHE A 527 -23.79 -0.59 23.76
N GLN A 528 -22.49 -0.84 23.58
CA GLN A 528 -21.85 -2.09 23.95
C GLN A 528 -21.92 -2.39 25.46
N VAL A 529 -21.61 -1.40 26.30
CA VAL A 529 -21.62 -1.55 27.76
C VAL A 529 -23.06 -1.65 28.29
N ILE A 530 -24.01 -0.90 27.70
CA ILE A 530 -25.42 -0.95 28.09
C ILE A 530 -26.02 -2.32 27.77
N GLN A 531 -25.85 -2.85 26.55
CA GLN A 531 -26.41 -4.16 26.19
C GLN A 531 -25.82 -5.29 27.05
N PHE A 532 -24.50 -5.25 27.29
CA PHE A 532 -23.80 -6.26 28.09
C PHE A 532 -24.21 -6.16 29.56
N GLY A 533 -24.21 -4.93 30.08
CA GLY A 533 -24.56 -4.62 31.46
C GLY A 533 -26.00 -4.98 31.78
N LEU A 534 -26.95 -4.69 30.90
CA LEU A 534 -28.37 -5.01 31.10
C LEU A 534 -28.58 -6.51 31.26
N VAL A 535 -28.02 -7.33 30.36
CA VAL A 535 -28.18 -8.79 30.42
C VAL A 535 -27.48 -9.37 31.65
N LEU A 536 -26.21 -9.00 31.87
CA LEU A 536 -25.43 -9.54 32.99
C LEU A 536 -26.05 -9.16 34.34
N TYR A 537 -26.42 -7.89 34.54
CA TYR A 537 -26.88 -7.37 35.83
C TYR A 537 -28.15 -8.06 36.33
N PHE A 538 -29.14 -8.23 35.45
CA PHE A 538 -30.41 -8.85 35.80
C PHE A 538 -30.33 -10.38 35.89
N LEU A 539 -29.49 -11.05 35.09
CA LEU A 539 -29.30 -12.50 35.20
C LEU A 539 -28.56 -12.90 36.48
N VAL A 540 -27.57 -12.10 36.91
CA VAL A 540 -26.83 -12.35 38.15
C VAL A 540 -27.70 -12.14 39.38
N GLY A 541 -28.68 -11.23 39.32
CA GLY A 541 -29.46 -10.83 40.50
C GLY A 541 -28.74 -9.81 41.38
N LEU A 542 -28.08 -8.82 40.77
CA LEU A 542 -27.47 -7.69 41.48
C LEU A 542 -28.54 -6.75 42.07
N LYS A 543 -28.14 -5.84 42.95
CA LYS A 543 -29.02 -4.94 43.72
C LYS A 543 -30.09 -4.27 42.84
N ALA A 544 -31.36 -4.63 42.99
CA ALA A 544 -32.45 -4.18 42.11
C ALA A 544 -32.96 -2.75 42.38
N THR A 545 -32.06 -1.78 42.56
CA THR A 545 -32.40 -0.35 42.70
C THR A 545 -31.92 0.43 41.49
N ALA A 546 -32.69 1.44 41.06
CA ALA A 546 -32.33 2.26 39.92
C ALA A 546 -30.98 2.97 40.12
N GLY A 547 -30.72 3.49 41.33
CA GLY A 547 -29.46 4.13 41.68
C GLY A 547 -28.25 3.19 41.54
N ALA A 548 -28.37 1.95 42.04
CA ALA A 548 -27.28 0.98 41.93
C ALA A 548 -27.01 0.57 40.48
N PHE A 549 -28.06 0.38 39.67
CA PHE A 549 -27.92 0.03 38.26
C PHE A 549 -27.21 1.11 37.44
N PHE A 550 -27.62 2.38 37.56
CA PHE A 550 -26.98 3.46 36.82
C PHE A 550 -25.56 3.75 37.29
N THR A 551 -25.26 3.57 38.59
CA THR A 551 -23.91 3.67 39.12
C THR A 551 -23.01 2.56 38.57
N TYR A 552 -23.52 1.33 38.50
CA TYR A 552 -22.83 0.21 37.85
C TYR A 552 -22.53 0.51 36.37
N LEU A 553 -23.53 0.97 35.61
CA LEU A 553 -23.34 1.32 34.19
C LEU A 553 -22.32 2.44 34.01
N ALA A 554 -22.39 3.51 34.81
CA ALA A 554 -21.48 4.64 34.72
C ALA A 554 -20.04 4.24 35.04
N ALA A 555 -19.83 3.49 36.13
CA ALA A 555 -18.50 3.00 36.52
C ALA A 555 -17.91 2.03 35.49
N ASN A 556 -18.72 1.11 34.94
CA ASN A 556 -18.24 0.18 33.93
C ASN A 556 -17.95 0.89 32.60
N TYR A 557 -18.79 1.85 32.20
CA TYR A 557 -18.59 2.63 30.98
C TYR A 557 -17.31 3.47 31.01
N ILE A 558 -17.04 4.21 32.10
CA ILE A 558 -15.79 4.99 32.19
C ILE A 558 -14.56 4.10 32.25
N THR A 559 -14.65 2.94 32.91
CA THR A 559 -13.55 1.97 32.97
C THR A 559 -13.26 1.39 31.59
N ALA A 560 -14.31 1.04 30.82
CA ALA A 560 -14.17 0.59 29.44
C ALA A 560 -13.51 1.66 28.54
N LEU A 561 -13.97 2.92 28.61
CA LEU A 561 -13.36 4.04 27.87
C LEU A 561 -11.88 4.23 28.23
N THR A 562 -11.55 4.12 29.51
CA THR A 562 -10.17 4.26 30.00
C THR A 562 -9.28 3.15 29.45
N MET A 563 -9.75 1.91 29.45
CA MET A 563 -9.00 0.77 28.91
C MET A 563 -8.85 0.82 27.38
N THR A 564 -9.87 1.27 26.65
CA THR A 564 -9.77 1.55 25.21
C THR A 564 -8.69 2.59 24.92
N ALA A 565 -8.66 3.70 25.68
CA ALA A 565 -7.64 4.73 25.54
C ALA A 565 -6.22 4.21 25.91
N PHE A 566 -6.11 3.35 26.92
CA PHE A 566 -4.84 2.74 27.34
C PHE A 566 -4.22 1.88 26.22
N PHE A 567 -5.00 0.99 25.60
CA PHE A 567 -4.48 0.16 24.51
C PHE A 567 -4.16 0.95 23.25
N ARG A 568 -4.95 1.98 22.94
CA ARG A 568 -4.63 2.91 21.84
C ARG A 568 -3.34 3.69 22.11
N PHE A 569 -3.11 4.09 23.36
CA PHE A 569 -1.85 4.71 23.78
C PHE A 569 -0.67 3.74 23.54
N ILE A 570 -0.77 2.48 23.97
CA ILE A 570 0.27 1.48 23.71
C ILE A 570 0.52 1.35 22.22
N GLY A 571 -0.54 1.22 21.42
CA GLY A 571 -0.46 1.27 19.97
C GLY A 571 0.41 2.45 19.53
N ALA A 572 0.02 3.68 19.87
CA ALA A 572 0.71 4.89 19.45
C ALA A 572 2.17 5.02 19.92
N ALA A 573 2.51 4.50 21.10
CA ALA A 573 3.83 4.65 21.71
C ALA A 573 4.93 3.80 21.04
N PHE A 574 4.56 2.67 20.41
CA PHE A 574 5.53 1.75 19.81
C PHE A 574 5.58 1.85 18.28
N PRO A 575 6.77 1.75 17.67
CA PRO A 575 6.94 1.85 16.22
C PRO A 575 6.47 0.59 15.46
N THR A 576 6.55 -0.59 16.09
CA THR A 576 6.19 -1.89 15.49
C THR A 576 5.07 -2.59 16.26
N PHE A 577 4.26 -3.37 15.54
CA PHE A 577 3.13 -4.12 16.10
C PHE A 577 3.58 -5.14 17.16
N ASP A 578 4.68 -5.84 16.89
CA ASP A 578 5.23 -6.83 17.81
C ASP A 578 5.69 -6.21 19.13
N ALA A 579 6.34 -5.04 19.09
CA ALA A 579 6.74 -4.32 20.30
C ALA A 579 5.52 -3.85 21.13
N ALA A 580 4.48 -3.33 20.46
CA ALA A 580 3.24 -2.93 21.14
C ALA A 580 2.55 -4.11 21.80
N THR A 581 2.49 -5.26 21.13
CA THR A 581 1.82 -6.46 21.62
C THR A 581 2.55 -7.09 22.80
N LYS A 582 3.89 -6.98 22.85
CA LYS A 582 4.71 -7.36 24.03
C LYS A 582 4.25 -6.62 25.29
N VAL A 583 3.99 -5.33 25.17
CA VAL A 583 3.64 -4.50 26.32
C VAL A 583 2.16 -4.62 26.66
N SER A 584 1.28 -4.66 25.67
CA SER A 584 -0.17 -4.76 25.91
C SER A 584 -0.58 -6.10 26.54
N GLY A 585 -0.01 -7.22 26.08
CA GLY A 585 -0.29 -8.56 26.64
C GLY A 585 0.17 -8.72 28.08
N LEU A 586 1.35 -8.19 28.44
CA LEU A 586 1.83 -8.18 29.82
C LEU A 586 0.99 -7.25 30.70
N SER A 587 0.67 -6.08 30.17
CA SER A 587 -0.08 -5.06 30.91
C SER A 587 -1.49 -5.53 31.27
N ILE A 588 -2.24 -6.15 30.35
CA ILE A 588 -3.60 -6.60 30.65
C ILE A 588 -3.63 -7.64 31.77
N VAL A 589 -2.70 -8.59 31.77
CA VAL A 589 -2.60 -9.61 32.82
C VAL A 589 -2.22 -8.96 34.16
N ALA A 590 -1.20 -8.10 34.17
CA ALA A 590 -0.82 -7.37 35.38
C ALA A 590 -1.99 -6.56 35.95
N LEU A 591 -2.73 -5.85 35.11
CA LEU A 591 -3.81 -5.00 35.55
C LEU A 591 -5.02 -5.79 36.08
N PHE A 592 -5.44 -6.92 35.46
CA PHE A 592 -6.60 -7.64 36.01
C PHE A 592 -6.26 -8.45 37.26
N VAL A 593 -5.04 -9.00 37.37
CA VAL A 593 -4.62 -9.74 38.57
C VAL A 593 -4.58 -8.81 39.79
N TYR A 594 -4.03 -7.61 39.62
CA TYR A 594 -3.97 -6.56 40.65
C TYR A 594 -5.21 -5.66 40.68
N MET A 595 -6.36 -6.14 40.21
CA MET A 595 -7.63 -5.40 40.27
C MET A 595 -8.30 -5.47 41.66
N GLY A 596 -7.93 -6.44 42.50
CA GLY A 596 -8.46 -6.59 43.87
C GLY A 596 -9.43 -7.76 44.09
N TYR A 597 -9.77 -8.51 43.04
CA TYR A 597 -10.63 -9.71 43.13
C TYR A 597 -9.83 -11.00 43.37
N MET A 598 -8.77 -11.22 42.59
CA MET A 598 -7.94 -12.44 42.71
C MET A 598 -7.07 -12.42 43.95
N ILE A 599 -6.50 -11.25 44.24
CA ILE A 599 -5.74 -10.98 45.46
C ILE A 599 -6.28 -9.66 46.02
N ILE A 600 -6.67 -9.68 47.29
CA ILE A 600 -7.15 -8.50 47.98
C ILE A 600 -5.98 -7.57 48.31
N LYS A 601 -6.25 -6.26 48.37
CA LYS A 601 -5.21 -5.23 48.54
C LYS A 601 -4.30 -5.44 49.75
N THR A 602 -4.84 -5.98 50.84
CA THR A 602 -4.12 -6.24 52.10
C THR A 602 -3.14 -7.42 52.01
N GLU A 603 -3.37 -8.36 51.10
CA GLU A 603 -2.55 -9.56 50.88
C GLU A 603 -1.51 -9.37 49.78
N MET A 604 -1.56 -8.26 49.04
CA MET A 604 -0.59 -7.97 47.97
C MET A 604 0.81 -7.77 48.53
N HIS A 605 1.79 -8.51 47.98
CA HIS A 605 3.19 -8.31 48.35
C HIS A 605 3.70 -6.89 48.00
N PRO A 606 4.59 -6.30 48.83
CA PRO A 606 5.07 -4.92 48.64
C PRO A 606 5.78 -4.64 47.31
N TRP A 607 6.40 -5.64 46.68
CA TRP A 607 7.18 -5.46 45.46
C TRP A 607 6.35 -5.13 44.21
N LEU A 608 5.09 -5.57 44.16
CA LEU A 608 4.18 -5.38 43.02
C LEU A 608 2.87 -4.70 43.40
N SER A 609 2.65 -4.37 44.68
CA SER A 609 1.44 -3.67 45.15
C SER A 609 1.23 -2.28 44.54
N TRP A 610 2.29 -1.66 44.00
CA TRP A 610 2.19 -0.38 43.27
C TRP A 610 1.32 -0.47 42.01
N ILE A 611 1.19 -1.66 41.40
CA ILE A 611 0.36 -1.89 40.21
C ILE A 611 -1.11 -1.54 40.51
N PHE A 612 -1.59 -1.86 41.70
CA PHE A 612 -2.96 -1.53 42.13
C PHE A 612 -3.25 -0.02 42.00
N TRP A 613 -2.28 0.84 42.32
CA TRP A 613 -2.49 2.30 42.35
C TRP A 613 -2.50 2.94 40.96
N ILE A 614 -1.80 2.35 39.99
CA ILE A 614 -1.80 2.81 38.60
C ILE A 614 -2.86 2.13 37.74
N ASN A 615 -3.66 1.23 38.33
CA ASN A 615 -4.61 0.38 37.63
C ASN A 615 -6.02 1.00 37.61
N PRO A 616 -6.51 1.49 36.45
CA PRO A 616 -7.86 2.04 36.33
C PRO A 616 -8.95 1.02 36.67
N MET A 617 -8.71 -0.26 36.36
CA MET A 617 -9.68 -1.32 36.60
C MET A 617 -9.89 -1.57 38.10
N ALA A 618 -8.87 -1.37 38.94
CA ALA A 618 -8.99 -1.51 40.38
C ALA A 618 -9.96 -0.49 40.98
N TYR A 619 -9.86 0.77 40.55
CA TYR A 619 -10.78 1.84 40.96
C TYR A 619 -12.21 1.58 40.48
N GLY A 620 -12.36 1.05 39.26
CA GLY A 620 -13.66 0.62 38.73
C GLY A 620 -14.26 -0.51 39.57
N PHE A 621 -13.46 -1.52 39.92
CA PHE A 621 -13.90 -2.67 40.69
C PHE A 621 -14.29 -2.32 42.13
N GLU A 622 -13.49 -1.49 42.82
CA GLU A 622 -13.84 -0.96 44.15
C GLU A 622 -15.18 -0.20 44.11
N ALA A 623 -15.41 0.62 43.08
CA ALA A 623 -16.67 1.36 42.93
C ALA A 623 -17.87 0.43 42.70
N LEU A 624 -17.69 -0.65 41.92
CA LEU A 624 -18.75 -1.64 41.67
C LEU A 624 -19.09 -2.45 42.94
N LEU A 625 -18.08 -2.90 43.68
CA LEU A 625 -18.27 -3.64 44.93
C LEU A 625 -18.91 -2.77 46.01
N GLY A 626 -18.44 -1.52 46.16
CA GLY A 626 -19.04 -0.55 47.08
C GLY A 626 -20.51 -0.34 46.79
N ASN A 627 -20.89 -0.22 45.51
CA ASN A 627 -22.28 -0.02 45.10
C ASN A 627 -23.18 -1.25 45.36
N GLU A 628 -22.66 -2.47 45.19
CA GLU A 628 -23.42 -3.71 45.40
C GLU A 628 -23.62 -4.02 46.89
N PHE A 629 -22.55 -3.93 47.70
CA PHE A 629 -22.58 -4.42 49.09
C PHE A 629 -22.90 -3.37 50.15
N HIS A 630 -22.91 -2.07 49.81
CA HIS A 630 -23.29 -1.03 50.78
C HIS A 630 -24.73 -1.19 51.27
N ASP A 631 -24.92 -1.02 52.58
CA ASP A 631 -26.19 -1.21 53.30
C ASP A 631 -26.81 -2.61 53.06
N GLN A 632 -25.99 -3.67 52.99
CA GLN A 632 -26.46 -5.05 52.91
C GLN A 632 -26.04 -5.85 54.14
N GLU A 633 -26.99 -6.60 54.73
CA GLU A 633 -26.68 -7.63 55.74
C GLU A 633 -26.56 -8.97 55.02
N ILE A 634 -25.37 -9.58 55.10
CA ILE A 634 -25.07 -10.84 54.40
C ILE A 634 -25.05 -11.98 55.43
N PRO A 635 -26.06 -12.86 55.45
CA PRO A 635 -26.08 -14.01 56.37
C PRO A 635 -25.01 -15.03 55.98
N CYS A 636 -24.30 -15.58 56.98
CA CYS A 636 -23.36 -16.68 56.77
C CYS A 636 -24.11 -18.01 56.68
N VAL A 637 -23.80 -18.79 55.65
CA VAL A 637 -24.46 -20.08 55.40
C VAL A 637 -23.44 -21.17 55.09
N GLY A 638 -23.85 -22.43 55.31
CA GLY A 638 -23.04 -23.59 54.94
C GLY A 638 -21.67 -23.57 55.64
N PRO A 639 -20.55 -23.81 54.93
CA PRO A 639 -19.23 -23.96 55.54
C PRO A 639 -18.73 -22.69 56.26
N TYR A 640 -19.34 -21.53 56.00
CA TYR A 640 -18.97 -20.25 56.59
C TYR A 640 -19.63 -19.98 57.94
N LEU A 641 -20.54 -20.83 58.41
CA LEU A 641 -21.22 -20.69 59.70
C LEU A 641 -20.81 -21.84 60.62
N ILE A 642 -20.04 -21.57 61.68
CA ILE A 642 -19.47 -22.61 62.56
C ILE A 642 -20.02 -22.45 63.99
N PRO A 643 -20.49 -23.54 64.65
CA PRO A 643 -20.58 -24.91 64.15
C PRO A 643 -21.70 -25.12 63.12
N ASN A 644 -21.43 -25.96 62.11
CA ASN A 644 -22.38 -26.41 61.09
C ASN A 644 -22.70 -27.90 61.29
N GLY A 645 -23.96 -28.29 61.16
CA GLY A 645 -24.37 -29.69 61.01
C GLY A 645 -25.79 -29.95 61.49
N PRO A 646 -26.31 -31.18 61.29
CA PRO A 646 -27.61 -31.59 61.83
C PRO A 646 -27.59 -31.47 63.37
N GLY A 647 -28.41 -30.57 63.92
CA GLY A 647 -28.50 -30.30 65.37
C GLY A 647 -28.03 -28.90 65.80
N TYR A 648 -27.35 -28.15 64.93
CA TYR A 648 -26.97 -26.75 65.17
C TYR A 648 -27.93 -25.81 64.43
N VAL A 649 -29.13 -25.59 65.00
CA VAL A 649 -30.19 -24.79 64.38
C VAL A 649 -30.54 -23.60 65.27
N GLY A 650 -30.46 -22.39 64.73
CA GLY A 650 -31.14 -21.19 65.21
C GLY A 650 -30.82 -20.74 66.64
N GLY A 651 -29.76 -19.95 66.82
CA GLY A 651 -29.59 -19.05 67.98
C GLY A 651 -29.11 -19.68 69.30
N ASP A 652 -29.39 -20.95 69.56
CA ASP A 652 -29.07 -21.60 70.85
C ASP A 652 -27.64 -22.18 70.92
N GLY A 653 -26.87 -22.14 69.82
CA GLY A 653 -25.58 -22.82 69.67
C GLY A 653 -24.33 -21.94 69.51
N GLY A 654 -24.44 -20.61 69.65
CA GLY A 654 -23.28 -19.71 69.53
C GLY A 654 -22.61 -19.71 68.14
N GLN A 655 -23.40 -19.84 67.08
CA GLN A 655 -22.89 -19.90 65.70
C GLN A 655 -22.22 -18.57 65.31
N ALA A 656 -21.04 -18.66 64.72
CA ALA A 656 -20.28 -17.51 64.25
C ALA A 656 -19.89 -17.69 62.78
N CYS A 657 -19.88 -16.58 62.05
CA CYS A 657 -19.27 -16.47 60.73
C CYS A 657 -17.77 -16.74 60.85
N SER A 658 -17.27 -17.70 60.09
CA SER A 658 -15.86 -18.05 60.01
C SER A 658 -15.41 -18.13 58.56
N GLY A 659 -14.24 -17.57 58.26
CA GLY A 659 -13.67 -17.56 56.90
C GLY A 659 -14.23 -16.48 55.97
N VAL A 660 -15.06 -15.55 56.48
CA VAL A 660 -15.51 -14.36 55.73
C VAL A 660 -14.88 -13.11 56.36
N GLY A 661 -14.12 -12.36 55.57
CA GLY A 661 -13.44 -11.15 56.04
C GLY A 661 -14.41 -10.08 56.56
N GLY A 662 -14.08 -9.47 57.70
CA GLY A 662 -14.89 -8.40 58.30
C GLY A 662 -16.04 -8.86 59.22
N ALA A 663 -16.26 -10.17 59.39
CA ALA A 663 -17.26 -10.67 60.34
C ALA A 663 -16.83 -10.42 61.81
N GLU A 664 -17.76 -9.94 62.64
CA GLU A 664 -17.51 -9.75 64.08
C GLU A 664 -17.48 -11.11 64.81
N PRO A 665 -16.60 -11.28 65.83
CA PRO A 665 -16.56 -12.51 66.61
C PRO A 665 -17.92 -12.83 67.24
N GLY A 666 -18.49 -14.00 66.93
CA GLY A 666 -19.78 -14.44 67.46
C GLY A 666 -21.02 -14.01 66.65
N ALA A 667 -20.87 -13.22 65.58
CA ALA A 667 -21.98 -12.84 64.70
C ALA A 667 -22.24 -13.91 63.63
N ALA A 668 -23.52 -14.20 63.34
CA ALA A 668 -23.93 -15.13 62.28
C ALA A 668 -24.16 -14.46 60.91
N PHE A 669 -23.86 -13.17 60.80
CA PHE A 669 -23.92 -12.36 59.59
C PHE A 669 -22.70 -11.43 59.51
N VAL A 670 -22.44 -10.91 58.32
CA VAL A 670 -21.46 -9.85 58.08
C VAL A 670 -22.16 -8.68 57.38
N THR A 671 -21.88 -7.45 57.81
CA THR A 671 -22.37 -6.27 57.08
C THR A 671 -21.49 -6.04 55.86
N GLY A 672 -22.08 -5.61 54.75
CA GLY A 672 -21.33 -5.39 53.51
C GLY A 672 -20.23 -4.33 53.66
N ASP A 673 -20.44 -3.30 54.47
CA ASP A 673 -19.40 -2.30 54.77
C ASP A 673 -18.24 -2.90 55.58
N ALA A 674 -18.51 -3.81 56.53
CA ALA A 674 -17.44 -4.51 57.23
C ALA A 674 -16.64 -5.43 56.30
N TYR A 675 -17.32 -6.12 55.37
CA TYR A 675 -16.67 -6.91 54.32
C TYR A 675 -15.78 -6.05 53.40
N LEU A 676 -16.28 -4.90 52.94
CA LEU A 676 -15.51 -3.95 52.13
C LEU A 676 -14.30 -3.40 52.90
N SER A 677 -14.47 -3.03 54.17
CA SER A 677 -13.39 -2.48 55.00
C SER A 677 -12.23 -3.47 55.19
N HIS A 678 -12.53 -4.78 55.27
CA HIS A 678 -11.51 -5.82 55.33
C HIS A 678 -10.64 -5.87 54.06
N MET A 679 -11.23 -5.62 52.89
CA MET A 679 -10.51 -5.48 51.62
C MET A 679 -9.83 -4.11 51.44
N SER A 680 -9.93 -3.22 52.44
CA SER A 680 -9.55 -1.80 52.36
C SER A 680 -10.33 -0.99 51.33
N PHE A 681 -11.61 -1.32 51.13
CA PHE A 681 -12.56 -0.62 50.27
C PHE A 681 -13.61 0.13 51.09
N ASP A 682 -14.14 1.22 50.55
CA ASP A 682 -15.12 2.07 51.22
C ASP A 682 -16.16 2.63 50.22
N HIS A 683 -17.43 2.69 50.59
CA HIS A 683 -18.51 3.20 49.74
C HIS A 683 -18.34 4.70 49.37
N SER A 684 -17.74 5.50 50.26
CA SER A 684 -17.45 6.92 49.98
C SER A 684 -16.49 7.13 48.80
N HIS A 685 -15.75 6.08 48.42
CA HIS A 685 -14.79 6.14 47.34
C HIS A 685 -15.40 6.04 45.94
N ILE A 686 -16.69 5.71 45.78
CA ILE A 686 -17.30 5.48 44.45
C ILE A 686 -17.06 6.66 43.49
N TRP A 687 -17.46 7.87 43.89
CA TRP A 687 -17.34 9.06 43.03
C TRP A 687 -15.91 9.58 42.93
N ARG A 688 -15.08 9.36 43.96
CA ARG A 688 -13.64 9.62 43.91
C ARG A 688 -12.99 8.75 42.83
N ASN A 689 -13.27 7.44 42.85
CA ASN A 689 -12.73 6.46 41.92
C ASN A 689 -13.24 6.71 40.49
N PHE A 690 -14.51 7.10 40.33
CA PHE A 690 -15.03 7.58 39.05
C PHE A 690 -14.21 8.77 38.52
N GLY A 691 -13.94 9.78 39.36
CA GLY A 691 -13.10 10.92 38.99
C GLY A 691 -11.66 10.55 38.65
N ILE A 692 -11.06 9.61 39.39
CA ILE A 692 -9.71 9.07 39.11
C ILE A 692 -9.68 8.38 37.74
N ASN A 693 -10.68 7.56 37.41
CA ASN A 693 -10.79 6.93 36.10
C ASN A 693 -10.96 7.94 34.97
N CYS A 694 -11.77 8.99 35.15
CA CYS A 694 -11.83 10.10 34.20
C CYS A 694 -10.47 10.78 33.99
N ALA A 695 -9.68 10.95 35.05
CA ALA A 695 -8.34 11.53 34.95
C ALA A 695 -7.37 10.62 34.17
N TRP A 696 -7.39 9.30 34.43
CA TRP A 696 -6.63 8.32 33.65
C TRP A 696 -7.03 8.31 32.17
N TRP A 697 -8.32 8.36 31.88
CA TRP A 697 -8.82 8.44 30.51
C TRP A 697 -8.28 9.67 29.78
N ILE A 698 -8.37 10.86 30.39
CA ILE A 698 -7.81 12.10 29.82
C ILE A 698 -6.29 11.98 29.60
N LEU A 699 -5.57 11.40 30.57
CA LEU A 699 -4.13 11.20 30.45
C LEU A 699 -3.77 10.29 29.27
N PHE A 700 -4.42 9.13 29.12
CA PHE A 700 -4.13 8.20 28.03
C PHE A 700 -4.51 8.79 26.66
N VAL A 701 -5.59 9.56 26.56
CA VAL A 701 -5.92 10.32 25.35
C VAL A 701 -4.83 11.35 25.03
N GLY A 702 -4.37 12.11 26.03
CA GLY A 702 -3.29 13.08 25.88
C GLY A 702 -1.96 12.44 25.43
N LEU A 703 -1.59 11.31 26.03
CA LEU A 703 -0.40 10.54 25.63
C LEU A 703 -0.54 10.00 24.20
N THR A 704 -1.71 9.49 23.82
CA THR A 704 -1.97 9.03 22.45
C THR A 704 -1.72 10.15 21.43
N ILE A 705 -2.22 11.36 21.70
CA ILE A 705 -1.98 12.54 20.85
C ILE A 705 -0.49 12.91 20.80
N PHE A 706 0.19 12.87 21.95
CA PHE A 706 1.61 13.19 22.07
C PHE A 706 2.51 12.25 21.24
N PHE A 707 2.25 10.95 21.27
CA PHE A 707 3.02 9.97 20.51
C PHE A 707 2.67 9.99 19.01
N THR A 708 1.37 10.07 18.67
CA THR A 708 0.91 10.12 17.27
C THR A 708 1.46 11.36 16.54
N SER A 709 1.50 12.52 17.22
CA SER A 709 2.09 13.75 16.65
C SER A 709 3.61 13.67 16.43
N ARG A 710 4.31 12.76 17.14
CA ARG A 710 5.76 12.55 17.02
C ARG A 710 6.17 11.39 16.12
N TRP A 711 5.23 10.67 15.52
CA TRP A 711 5.58 9.67 14.51
C TRP A 711 6.43 10.32 13.42
N LYS A 712 7.61 9.74 13.20
CA LYS A 712 8.45 10.11 12.07
C LYS A 712 7.67 9.73 10.81
N GLN A 713 7.57 10.65 9.87
CA GLN A 713 7.21 10.26 8.51
C GLN A 713 8.25 9.24 8.08
N VAL A 714 7.79 8.06 7.70
CA VAL A 714 8.63 7.08 7.02
C VAL A 714 9.03 7.78 5.73
N GLY A 715 10.22 8.37 5.71
CA GLY A 715 10.88 8.67 4.45
C GLY A 715 11.00 7.34 3.71
N GLU A 716 11.02 7.38 2.38
CA GLU A 716 11.37 6.22 1.57
C GLU A 716 12.81 5.82 1.92
N GLY A 717 12.95 5.09 3.02
CA GLY A 717 14.20 4.51 3.47
C GLY A 717 14.72 3.62 2.35
N SER A 718 16.03 3.62 2.20
CA SER A 718 16.73 2.87 1.17
C SER A 718 16.15 1.46 1.01
N ARG A 719 15.74 1.13 -0.21
CA ARG A 719 15.32 -0.22 -0.59
C ARG A 719 16.53 -1.14 -0.45
N ASN A 720 16.57 -1.95 0.60
CA ASN A 720 17.67 -2.87 0.85
C ASN A 720 17.28 -4.29 0.42
N LEU A 721 18.16 -4.98 -0.30
CA LEU A 721 18.05 -6.41 -0.51
C LEU A 721 18.26 -7.11 0.85
N LEU A 722 17.41 -8.07 1.19
CA LEU A 722 17.48 -8.77 2.47
C LEU A 722 18.09 -10.16 2.26
N ILE A 723 19.16 -10.50 2.96
CA ILE A 723 19.79 -11.82 2.90
C ILE A 723 19.53 -12.56 4.21
N PRO A 724 18.98 -13.80 4.19
CA PRO A 724 18.85 -14.60 5.41
C PRO A 724 20.23 -14.90 6.00
N ARG A 725 20.39 -14.70 7.31
CA ARG A 725 21.69 -14.85 7.97
C ARG A 725 22.30 -16.24 7.77
N GLU A 726 21.49 -17.30 7.79
CA GLU A 726 21.96 -18.67 7.57
C GLU A 726 22.49 -18.94 6.15
N GLN A 727 22.16 -18.09 5.18
CA GLN A 727 22.63 -18.19 3.80
C GLN A 727 23.74 -17.17 3.45
N GLN A 728 24.27 -16.44 4.44
CA GLN A 728 25.33 -15.43 4.24
C GLN A 728 26.53 -15.94 3.44
N HIS A 729 26.94 -17.20 3.63
CA HIS A 729 28.08 -17.78 2.91
C HIS A 729 27.84 -17.94 1.40
N LYS A 730 26.59 -18.10 0.99
CA LYS A 730 26.19 -18.29 -0.41
C LYS A 730 26.02 -16.98 -1.17
N SER A 731 25.77 -15.88 -0.45
CA SER A 731 25.51 -14.56 -1.02
C SER A 731 26.69 -13.59 -0.94
N LYS A 732 27.92 -14.11 -0.84
CA LYS A 732 29.13 -13.28 -0.62
C LYS A 732 29.41 -12.29 -1.76
N HIS A 733 28.96 -12.57 -2.98
CA HIS A 733 29.12 -11.71 -4.15
C HIS A 733 28.26 -10.44 -4.09
N LEU A 734 27.19 -10.43 -3.30
CA LEU A 734 26.32 -9.26 -3.09
C LEU A 734 26.83 -8.31 -2.00
N LEU A 735 27.84 -8.71 -1.24
CA LEU A 735 28.41 -7.90 -0.17
C LEU A 735 29.56 -7.05 -0.72
N PRO A 736 29.67 -5.76 -0.34
CA PRO A 736 30.79 -4.93 -0.77
C PRO A 736 32.11 -5.57 -0.33
N SER A 737 33.05 -5.71 -1.27
CA SER A 737 34.43 -6.10 -0.97
C SER A 737 35.04 -5.04 -0.07
N LYS A 738 35.56 -5.47 1.08
CA LYS A 738 36.06 -4.59 2.15
C LYS A 738 37.28 -3.75 1.77
N ASP A 739 37.83 -3.94 0.57
CA ASP A 739 38.98 -3.24 0.03
C ASP A 739 38.60 -2.65 -1.35
N SER A 740 38.15 -1.40 -1.37
CA SER A 740 37.96 -0.66 -2.62
C SER A 740 38.37 0.80 -2.48
N GLU A 741 39.68 1.03 -2.38
CA GLU A 741 40.32 2.22 -2.98
C GLU A 741 40.97 1.77 -4.31
N THR A 742 40.14 1.69 -5.36
CA THR A 742 40.42 1.80 -6.81
C THR A 742 39.45 0.88 -7.57
N PRO A 743 38.58 1.42 -8.45
CA PRO A 743 37.93 0.61 -9.46
C PRO A 743 38.98 0.37 -10.56
N SER A 744 39.85 -0.62 -10.34
CA SER A 744 40.52 -1.24 -11.49
C SER A 744 39.48 -2.11 -12.14
N GLU A 745 38.92 -1.63 -13.26
CA GLU A 745 38.46 -2.52 -14.33
C GLU A 745 39.59 -3.51 -14.60
N LYS A 746 39.52 -4.68 -13.97
CA LYS A 746 40.11 -5.86 -14.57
C LYS A 746 39.19 -6.21 -15.71
N THR A 747 39.51 -5.61 -16.86
CA THR A 747 39.28 -6.22 -18.17
C THR A 747 39.53 -7.71 -17.99
N ARG A 748 38.46 -8.51 -18.04
CA ARG A 748 38.56 -9.96 -18.09
C ARG A 748 39.22 -10.23 -19.43
N ALA A 749 40.56 -10.30 -19.40
CA ALA A 749 41.38 -10.58 -20.55
C ALA A 749 40.81 -11.83 -21.23
N GLU A 750 40.49 -11.66 -22.51
CA GLU A 750 40.33 -12.72 -23.48
C GLU A 750 41.50 -13.69 -23.35
N ASN A 751 41.31 -14.74 -22.57
CA ASN A 751 42.10 -15.96 -22.59
C ASN A 751 41.15 -17.12 -22.30
N GLY A 752 40.17 -17.21 -23.20
CA GLY A 752 39.34 -18.37 -23.46
C GLY A 752 39.18 -18.42 -24.97
N SER A 753 40.22 -18.91 -25.65
CA SER A 753 40.18 -19.24 -27.07
C SER A 753 38.96 -20.13 -27.34
N GLY A 754 38.03 -19.65 -28.19
CA GLY A 754 36.98 -20.45 -28.80
C GLY A 754 36.00 -21.11 -27.81
N ALA A 755 35.25 -20.31 -27.06
CA ALA A 755 33.89 -20.73 -26.77
C ALA A 755 33.09 -20.43 -28.05
N SER A 756 32.84 -21.48 -28.85
CA SER A 756 31.73 -21.51 -29.78
C SER A 756 30.49 -20.90 -29.13
N ASP A 757 29.57 -20.35 -29.93
CA ASP A 757 28.15 -20.34 -29.60
C ASP A 757 27.80 -21.73 -29.05
N GLY A 758 27.90 -21.90 -27.74
CA GLY A 758 27.41 -23.05 -27.05
C GLY A 758 25.92 -22.84 -27.10
N GLU A 759 25.25 -23.52 -28.03
CA GLU A 759 23.86 -23.89 -27.86
C GLU A 759 23.73 -24.26 -26.38
N VAL A 760 23.08 -23.39 -25.59
CA VAL A 760 22.59 -23.82 -24.30
C VAL A 760 21.70 -24.97 -24.67
N ASP A 761 22.14 -26.19 -24.37
CA ASP A 761 21.44 -27.44 -24.66
C ASP A 761 20.22 -27.47 -23.73
N THR A 762 19.31 -26.53 -23.95
CA THR A 762 18.16 -26.28 -23.12
C THR A 762 17.21 -27.42 -23.40
N ASN A 763 17.25 -28.43 -22.53
CA ASN A 763 16.14 -29.36 -22.29
C ASN A 763 14.88 -28.62 -21.75
N LEU A 764 14.60 -27.41 -22.22
CA LEU A 764 13.28 -26.82 -22.19
C LEU A 764 12.45 -27.65 -23.18
N MET A 765 11.56 -28.48 -22.64
CA MET A 765 10.63 -29.28 -23.44
C MET A 765 9.93 -28.33 -24.41
N ARG A 766 10.23 -28.46 -25.71
CA ARG A 766 9.51 -27.75 -26.77
C ARG A 766 8.04 -28.08 -26.63
N ASN A 767 7.24 -27.06 -26.36
CA ASN A 767 5.81 -27.21 -26.44
C ASN A 767 5.44 -27.54 -27.88
N LYS A 768 4.47 -28.42 -28.08
CA LYS A 768 4.00 -28.82 -29.41
C LYS A 768 2.50 -28.58 -29.58
N SER A 769 1.81 -28.22 -28.50
CA SER A 769 0.37 -28.09 -28.51
C SER A 769 -0.06 -26.71 -29.03
N ILE A 770 -1.10 -26.69 -29.86
CA ILE A 770 -1.70 -25.47 -30.40
C ILE A 770 -2.92 -25.11 -29.54
N PHE A 771 -2.98 -23.85 -29.11
CA PHE A 771 -4.09 -23.32 -28.34
C PHE A 771 -4.98 -22.45 -29.24
N THR A 772 -6.28 -22.77 -29.33
CA THR A 772 -7.22 -22.09 -30.24
C THR A 772 -8.52 -21.73 -29.54
N TRP A 773 -9.12 -20.59 -29.89
CA TRP A 773 -10.47 -20.23 -29.44
C TRP A 773 -11.29 -19.70 -30.62
N LYS A 774 -12.57 -20.07 -30.65
CA LYS A 774 -13.50 -19.72 -31.73
C LYS A 774 -14.85 -19.25 -31.18
N ASN A 775 -15.38 -18.20 -31.80
CA ASN A 775 -16.64 -17.53 -31.50
C ASN A 775 -16.87 -17.28 -30.00
N LEU A 776 -15.84 -16.76 -29.32
CA LEU A 776 -15.87 -16.63 -27.86
C LEU A 776 -16.66 -15.38 -27.44
N THR A 777 -17.79 -15.60 -26.77
CA THR A 777 -18.67 -14.55 -26.23
C THR A 777 -18.88 -14.78 -24.74
N TYR A 778 -18.66 -13.74 -23.92
CA TYR A 778 -18.79 -13.81 -22.47
C TYR A 778 -19.79 -12.76 -21.95
N THR A 779 -20.81 -13.24 -21.24
CA THR A 779 -21.90 -12.40 -20.72
C THR A 779 -22.01 -12.52 -19.21
N VAL A 780 -22.06 -11.38 -18.52
CA VAL A 780 -22.19 -11.29 -17.06
C VAL A 780 -23.53 -10.68 -16.68
N LYS A 781 -24.15 -11.21 -15.62
CA LYS A 781 -25.36 -10.64 -15.01
C LYS A 781 -24.95 -9.52 -14.06
N THR A 782 -25.29 -8.28 -14.41
CA THR A 782 -25.12 -7.10 -13.55
C THR A 782 -26.47 -6.69 -12.93
N SER A 783 -26.44 -5.85 -11.90
CA SER A 783 -27.67 -5.29 -11.30
C SER A 783 -28.52 -4.49 -12.29
N GLU A 784 -27.92 -4.02 -13.39
CA GLU A 784 -28.56 -3.23 -14.45
C GLU A 784 -28.97 -4.08 -15.66
N GLY A 785 -28.68 -5.39 -15.67
CA GLY A 785 -29.00 -6.31 -16.77
C GLY A 785 -27.84 -7.22 -17.20
N GLU A 786 -28.04 -8.01 -18.25
CA GLU A 786 -26.96 -8.80 -18.87
C GLU A 786 -26.04 -7.89 -19.70
N ARG A 787 -24.74 -7.94 -19.40
CA ARG A 787 -23.72 -7.16 -20.09
C ARG A 787 -22.75 -8.11 -20.78
N VAL A 788 -22.65 -7.97 -22.11
CA VAL A 788 -21.64 -8.66 -22.92
C VAL A 788 -20.30 -7.96 -22.71
N LEU A 789 -19.29 -8.72 -22.31
CA LEU A 789 -17.92 -8.22 -22.07
C LEU A 789 -16.94 -8.63 -23.16
N LEU A 790 -17.23 -9.74 -23.87
CA LEU A 790 -16.49 -10.24 -25.03
C LEU A 790 -17.51 -10.64 -26.09
N ASP A 791 -17.26 -10.30 -27.34
CA ASP A 791 -18.20 -10.50 -28.45
C ASP A 791 -17.46 -11.08 -29.67
N ASP A 792 -17.71 -12.37 -29.95
CA ASP A 792 -17.21 -13.11 -31.11
C ASP A 792 -15.69 -13.02 -31.32
N VAL A 793 -14.91 -13.21 -30.25
CA VAL A 793 -13.45 -13.17 -30.32
C VAL A 793 -12.89 -14.51 -30.78
N GLN A 794 -11.95 -14.49 -31.72
CA GLN A 794 -11.31 -15.68 -32.30
C GLN A 794 -9.81 -15.49 -32.41
N GLY A 795 -9.04 -16.57 -32.34
CA GLY A 795 -7.59 -16.54 -32.49
C GLY A 795 -6.90 -17.82 -32.05
N TYR A 796 -5.57 -17.82 -32.17
CA TYR A 796 -4.74 -18.97 -31.83
C TYR A 796 -3.39 -18.53 -31.24
N VAL A 797 -2.71 -19.45 -30.56
CA VAL A 797 -1.30 -19.33 -30.16
C VAL A 797 -0.58 -20.63 -30.50
N LYS A 798 0.47 -20.54 -31.32
CA LYS A 798 1.30 -21.66 -31.76
C LYS A 798 2.52 -21.81 -30.84
N PRO A 799 3.12 -23.01 -30.73
CA PRO A 799 4.41 -23.16 -30.07
C PRO A 799 5.48 -22.27 -30.69
N GLY A 800 6.26 -21.60 -29.84
CA GLY A 800 7.30 -20.67 -30.27
C GLY A 800 6.81 -19.31 -30.77
N MET A 801 5.53 -19.00 -30.56
CA MET A 801 4.92 -17.71 -30.86
C MET A 801 4.87 -16.84 -29.61
N LEU A 802 5.25 -15.58 -29.74
CA LEU A 802 5.07 -14.54 -28.72
C LEU A 802 3.95 -13.59 -29.16
N GLY A 803 2.74 -13.85 -28.68
CA GLY A 803 1.54 -13.10 -29.02
C GLY A 803 1.26 -11.94 -28.05
N ALA A 804 1.04 -10.75 -28.60
CA ALA A 804 0.61 -9.57 -27.84
C ALA A 804 -0.91 -9.38 -27.92
N LEU A 805 -1.55 -9.24 -26.76
CA LEU A 805 -2.95 -8.82 -26.62
C LEU A 805 -2.98 -7.35 -26.20
N MET A 806 -3.47 -6.49 -27.10
CA MET A 806 -3.51 -5.04 -26.92
C MET A 806 -4.92 -4.50 -27.12
N GLY A 807 -5.13 -3.26 -26.67
CA GLY A 807 -6.42 -2.58 -26.75
C GLY A 807 -6.53 -1.50 -25.69
N SER A 808 -7.48 -0.59 -25.87
CA SER A 808 -7.73 0.49 -24.91
C SER A 808 -8.15 -0.04 -23.52
N SER A 809 -8.08 0.82 -22.51
CA SER A 809 -8.57 0.47 -21.17
C SER A 809 -10.06 0.12 -21.23
N GLY A 810 -10.45 -0.99 -20.60
CA GLY A 810 -11.82 -1.51 -20.67
C GLY A 810 -12.19 -2.26 -21.96
N ALA A 811 -11.24 -2.54 -22.86
CA ALA A 811 -11.47 -3.35 -24.07
C ALA A 811 -11.70 -4.85 -23.81
N GLY A 812 -11.65 -5.33 -22.56
CA GLY A 812 -11.86 -6.74 -22.22
C GLY A 812 -10.62 -7.63 -22.24
N LYS A 813 -9.39 -7.06 -22.30
CA LYS A 813 -8.11 -7.82 -22.34
C LYS A 813 -7.96 -8.86 -21.22
N THR A 814 -7.97 -8.41 -19.96
CA THR A 814 -7.90 -9.30 -18.78
C THR A 814 -9.10 -10.23 -18.72
N THR A 815 -10.28 -9.79 -19.18
CA THR A 815 -11.48 -10.64 -19.25
C THR A 815 -11.29 -11.79 -20.24
N LEU A 816 -10.74 -11.53 -21.43
CA LEU A 816 -10.40 -12.55 -22.42
C LEU A 816 -9.37 -13.51 -21.83
N LEU A 817 -8.29 -12.99 -21.26
CA LEU A 817 -7.21 -13.80 -20.71
C LEU A 817 -7.70 -14.68 -19.53
N ASP A 818 -8.59 -14.17 -18.68
CA ASP A 818 -9.25 -14.96 -17.62
C ASP A 818 -10.21 -16.04 -18.14
N VAL A 819 -10.94 -15.76 -19.23
CA VAL A 819 -11.84 -16.75 -19.86
C VAL A 819 -11.03 -17.85 -20.54
N LEU A 820 -9.95 -17.51 -21.26
CA LEU A 820 -9.04 -18.46 -21.89
C LEU A 820 -8.33 -19.34 -20.87
N ALA A 821 -8.00 -18.79 -19.70
CA ALA A 821 -7.40 -19.54 -18.59
C ALA A 821 -8.41 -20.34 -17.74
N GLN A 822 -9.70 -20.37 -18.10
CA GLN A 822 -10.80 -20.99 -17.34
C GLN A 822 -10.90 -20.50 -15.88
N ARG A 823 -10.67 -19.21 -15.64
CA ARG A 823 -10.70 -18.61 -14.29
C ARG A 823 -12.06 -17.98 -13.93
N LYS A 824 -12.90 -17.68 -14.92
CA LYS A 824 -14.25 -17.13 -14.67
C LYS A 824 -15.25 -18.26 -14.44
N THR A 825 -15.79 -18.32 -13.22
CA THR A 825 -16.86 -19.24 -12.82
C THR A 825 -18.26 -18.61 -12.86
N GLU A 826 -18.33 -17.29 -12.94
CA GLU A 826 -19.58 -16.52 -12.98
C GLU A 826 -19.87 -16.02 -14.41
N GLY A 827 -21.12 -16.10 -14.85
CA GLY A 827 -21.54 -15.70 -16.20
C GLY A 827 -21.73 -16.87 -17.17
N SER A 828 -22.12 -16.57 -18.40
CA SER A 828 -22.26 -17.56 -19.49
C SER A 828 -21.18 -17.34 -20.54
N ILE A 829 -20.46 -18.40 -20.87
CA ILE A 829 -19.43 -18.43 -21.92
C ILE A 829 -20.01 -19.21 -23.09
N HIS A 830 -20.07 -18.58 -24.27
CA HIS A 830 -20.42 -19.20 -25.55
C HIS A 830 -19.19 -19.26 -26.44
N GLY A 831 -19.11 -20.25 -27.33
CA GLY A 831 -17.95 -20.53 -28.17
C GLY A 831 -17.16 -21.76 -27.72
N SER A 832 -15.98 -21.95 -28.29
CA SER A 832 -15.08 -23.05 -27.96
C SER A 832 -13.68 -22.55 -27.63
N VAL A 833 -13.06 -23.13 -26.61
CA VAL A 833 -11.63 -23.00 -26.31
C VAL A 833 -11.06 -24.41 -26.32
N LEU A 834 -10.09 -24.65 -27.20
CA LEU A 834 -9.58 -25.98 -27.52
C LEU A 834 -8.05 -26.02 -27.42
N VAL A 835 -7.54 -27.18 -27.00
CA VAL A 835 -6.12 -27.53 -27.03
C VAL A 835 -5.96 -28.72 -27.96
N ASP A 836 -5.11 -28.59 -28.98
CA ASP A 836 -4.92 -29.62 -30.02
C ASP A 836 -6.26 -30.08 -30.66
N GLY A 837 -7.17 -29.12 -30.90
CA GLY A 837 -8.50 -29.36 -31.46
C GLY A 837 -9.49 -30.06 -30.51
N ARG A 838 -9.14 -30.24 -29.23
CA ARG A 838 -9.95 -30.97 -28.23
C ARG A 838 -10.36 -30.06 -27.06
N PRO A 839 -11.48 -30.36 -26.36
CA PRO A 839 -11.85 -29.63 -25.16
C PRO A 839 -10.76 -29.66 -24.08
N ILE A 840 -10.69 -28.57 -23.33
CA ILE A 840 -9.70 -28.35 -22.27
C ILE A 840 -9.77 -29.47 -21.20
N PRO A 841 -8.64 -30.12 -20.84
CA PRO A 841 -8.60 -31.16 -19.81
C PRO A 841 -8.73 -30.58 -18.39
N VAL A 842 -9.08 -31.42 -17.41
CA VAL A 842 -9.21 -31.02 -16.00
C VAL A 842 -7.88 -30.52 -15.42
N SER A 843 -6.76 -31.05 -15.91
CA SER A 843 -5.42 -30.62 -15.51
C SER A 843 -4.95 -29.30 -16.15
N PHE A 844 -5.75 -28.66 -17.00
CA PHE A 844 -5.34 -27.45 -17.74
C PHE A 844 -4.88 -26.31 -16.85
N GLN A 845 -5.61 -25.99 -15.78
CA GLN A 845 -5.23 -24.90 -14.86
C GLN A 845 -3.86 -25.13 -14.20
N ARG A 846 -3.43 -26.39 -14.07
CA ARG A 846 -2.10 -26.75 -13.56
C ARG A 846 -1.04 -26.68 -14.66
N SER A 847 -1.38 -27.15 -15.86
CA SER A 847 -0.49 -27.30 -17.02
C SER A 847 -0.31 -26.02 -17.85
N ALA A 848 -1.16 -25.02 -17.67
CA ALA A 848 -0.97 -23.66 -18.15
C ALA A 848 -0.31 -22.81 -17.06
N GLY A 849 0.62 -21.94 -17.44
CA GLY A 849 1.18 -20.92 -16.55
C GLY A 849 0.31 -19.67 -16.59
N TYR A 850 0.05 -19.05 -15.44
CA TYR A 850 -0.64 -17.76 -15.38
C TYR A 850 0.11 -16.81 -14.44
N VAL A 851 0.67 -15.74 -15.01
CA VAL A 851 1.32 -14.67 -14.26
C VAL A 851 0.32 -13.54 -14.05
N GLU A 852 -0.06 -13.31 -12.80
CA GLU A 852 -0.96 -12.20 -12.44
C GLU A 852 -0.30 -10.82 -12.57
N GLN A 853 -1.14 -9.78 -12.66
CA GLN A 853 -0.69 -8.39 -12.65
C GLN A 853 0.04 -8.03 -11.33
N LEU A 854 -0.45 -8.51 -10.19
CA LEU A 854 0.14 -8.24 -8.86
C LEU A 854 1.09 -9.37 -8.42
N ASP A 855 2.30 -8.99 -8.04
CA ASP A 855 3.33 -9.93 -7.60
C ASP A 855 3.24 -10.26 -6.10
N ILE A 856 2.56 -11.36 -5.77
CA ILE A 856 2.31 -11.76 -4.38
C ILE A 856 3.11 -13.01 -4.03
N HIS A 857 4.03 -12.85 -3.07
CA HIS A 857 4.95 -13.88 -2.61
C HIS A 857 5.07 -13.82 -1.08
N GLU A 858 5.47 -14.93 -0.46
CA GLU A 858 5.79 -14.98 0.97
C GLU A 858 7.06 -14.12 1.24
N PRO A 859 6.98 -13.04 2.04
CA PRO A 859 8.09 -12.09 2.20
C PRO A 859 9.35 -12.68 2.81
N LEU A 860 9.22 -13.70 3.67
CA LEU A 860 10.33 -14.34 4.38
C LEU A 860 10.88 -15.58 3.66
N ALA A 861 10.39 -15.90 2.46
CA ALA A 861 10.97 -16.90 1.59
C ALA A 861 12.09 -16.29 0.74
N THR A 862 13.09 -17.08 0.38
CA THR A 862 14.08 -16.71 -0.64
C THR A 862 13.54 -16.97 -2.05
N VAL A 863 14.14 -16.34 -3.06
CA VAL A 863 13.86 -16.60 -4.49
C VAL A 863 13.93 -18.09 -4.79
N ARG A 864 15.03 -18.77 -4.43
CA ARG A 864 15.18 -20.23 -4.66
C ARG A 864 14.13 -21.05 -3.94
N GLU A 865 13.85 -20.77 -2.67
CA GLU A 865 12.83 -21.52 -1.91
C GLU A 865 11.43 -21.37 -2.52
N ALA A 866 11.09 -20.20 -3.08
CA ALA A 866 9.82 -19.99 -3.77
C ALA A 866 9.72 -20.84 -5.05
N LEU A 867 10.82 -20.94 -5.81
CA LEU A 867 10.91 -21.77 -7.00
C LEU A 867 10.85 -23.27 -6.69
N GLU A 868 11.63 -23.74 -5.73
CA GLU A 868 11.61 -25.14 -5.28
C GLU A 868 10.23 -25.54 -4.76
N PHE A 869 9.58 -24.66 -4.00
CA PHE A 869 8.23 -24.90 -3.49
C PHE A 869 7.20 -25.07 -4.62
N SER A 870 7.26 -24.23 -5.66
CA SER A 870 6.38 -24.34 -6.83
C SER A 870 6.66 -25.61 -7.64
N ALA A 871 7.94 -25.89 -7.93
CA ALA A 871 8.37 -27.05 -8.70
C ALA A 871 7.90 -28.38 -8.07
N LEU A 872 8.09 -28.53 -6.76
CA LEU A 872 7.75 -29.76 -6.04
C LEU A 872 6.24 -30.01 -5.92
N LEU A 873 5.41 -28.95 -5.96
CA LEU A 873 3.95 -29.05 -5.84
C LEU A 873 3.23 -29.22 -7.17
N ARG A 874 3.71 -28.55 -8.23
CA ARG A 874 3.01 -28.46 -9.52
C ARG A 874 3.48 -29.48 -10.55
N GLN A 875 4.75 -29.89 -10.54
CA GLN A 875 5.23 -30.92 -11.48
C GLN A 875 4.68 -32.30 -11.11
N SER A 876 4.54 -33.18 -12.12
CA SER A 876 4.01 -34.53 -11.94
C SER A 876 4.72 -35.29 -10.80
N ARG A 877 3.93 -36.05 -10.04
CA ARG A 877 4.41 -36.94 -8.96
C ARG A 877 5.30 -38.08 -9.45
N GLU A 878 5.27 -38.40 -10.75
CA GLU A 878 6.13 -39.43 -11.35
C GLU A 878 7.56 -38.95 -11.58
N VAL A 879 7.77 -37.63 -11.66
CA VAL A 879 9.09 -37.03 -11.85
C VAL A 879 9.86 -37.05 -10.51
N PRO A 880 11.09 -37.58 -10.46
CA PRO A 880 11.92 -37.53 -9.26
C PRO A 880 12.21 -36.10 -8.80
N ASP A 881 12.26 -35.88 -7.49
CA ASP A 881 12.48 -34.54 -6.92
C ASP A 881 13.83 -33.93 -7.35
N GLU A 882 14.87 -34.74 -7.56
CA GLU A 882 16.18 -34.28 -8.05
C GLU A 882 16.09 -33.68 -9.47
N GLU A 883 15.26 -34.27 -10.35
CA GLU A 883 15.04 -33.73 -11.68
C GLU A 883 14.23 -32.42 -11.63
N LYS A 884 13.27 -32.32 -10.70
CA LYS A 884 12.50 -31.09 -10.46
C LYS A 884 13.42 -29.95 -10.01
N LEU A 885 14.33 -30.23 -9.08
CA LEU A 885 15.29 -29.26 -8.56
C LEU A 885 16.33 -28.85 -9.61
N ARG A 886 16.84 -29.79 -10.41
CA ARG A 886 17.73 -29.46 -11.54
C ARG A 886 17.06 -28.53 -12.55
N TYR A 887 15.75 -28.70 -12.77
CA TYR A 887 14.99 -27.78 -13.62
C TYR A 887 14.85 -26.39 -13.00
N VAL A 888 14.77 -26.27 -11.67
CA VAL A 888 14.82 -24.97 -10.99
C VAL A 888 16.14 -24.26 -11.30
N ASP A 889 17.28 -24.96 -11.27
CA ASP A 889 18.58 -24.37 -11.61
C ASP A 889 18.58 -23.82 -13.06
N THR A 890 18.02 -24.58 -14.01
CA THR A 890 17.88 -24.13 -15.40
C THR A 890 17.04 -22.86 -15.52
N ILE A 891 15.97 -22.72 -14.73
CA ILE A 891 15.12 -21.52 -14.74
C ILE A 891 15.81 -20.32 -14.08
N VAL A 892 16.57 -20.55 -13.01
CA VAL A 892 17.39 -19.51 -12.36
C VAL A 892 18.41 -18.94 -13.35
N ASP A 893 19.08 -19.80 -14.12
CA ASP A 893 20.00 -19.40 -15.19
C ASP A 893 19.27 -18.67 -16.33
N LEU A 894 18.15 -19.21 -16.80
CA LEU A 894 17.38 -18.64 -17.91
C LEU A 894 16.88 -17.21 -17.64
N LEU A 895 16.48 -16.94 -16.39
CA LEU A 895 15.95 -15.64 -15.96
C LEU A 895 17.00 -14.75 -15.28
N GLU A 896 18.26 -15.16 -15.31
CA GLU A 896 19.39 -14.41 -14.75
C GLU A 896 19.15 -14.04 -13.27
N LEU A 897 18.67 -15.01 -12.47
CA LEU A 897 18.35 -14.85 -11.04
C LEU A 897 19.46 -15.35 -10.10
N ASN A 898 20.62 -15.74 -10.65
CA ASN A 898 21.76 -16.30 -9.92
C ASN A 898 22.26 -15.41 -8.78
N ASP A 899 22.24 -14.09 -9.00
CA ASP A 899 22.67 -13.13 -8.00
C ASP A 899 21.66 -13.00 -6.85
N LEU A 900 20.37 -13.25 -7.11
CA LEU A 900 19.25 -13.03 -6.19
C LEU A 900 18.70 -14.31 -5.55
N GLU A 901 19.13 -15.49 -5.98
CA GLU A 901 18.51 -16.78 -5.60
C GLU A 901 18.44 -17.01 -4.08
N HIS A 902 19.39 -16.45 -3.33
CA HIS A 902 19.51 -16.54 -1.86
C HIS A 902 19.09 -15.27 -1.12
N THR A 903 18.42 -14.34 -1.80
CA THR A 903 17.85 -13.14 -1.20
C THR A 903 16.37 -13.36 -0.85
N LEU A 904 15.91 -12.74 0.23
CA LEU A 904 14.51 -12.73 0.64
C LEU A 904 13.69 -11.88 -0.31
N VAL A 905 12.48 -12.35 -0.62
CA VAL A 905 11.52 -11.63 -1.45
C VAL A 905 11.13 -10.30 -0.82
N GLY A 906 10.90 -10.29 0.49
CA GLY A 906 10.58 -9.10 1.28
C GLY A 906 9.24 -8.44 0.91
N ARG A 907 8.91 -7.38 1.65
CA ARG A 907 7.69 -6.57 1.41
C ARG A 907 8.01 -5.43 0.44
N PRO A 908 7.02 -4.86 -0.29
CA PRO A 908 7.27 -3.68 -1.10
C PRO A 908 8.00 -2.59 -0.30
N GLY A 909 9.14 -2.11 -0.82
CA GLY A 909 10.04 -1.18 -0.13
C GLY A 909 11.26 -1.83 0.56
N ASN A 910 11.19 -3.10 0.99
CA ASN A 910 12.30 -3.83 1.64
C ASN A 910 12.40 -5.26 1.08
N GLY A 911 13.47 -5.59 0.36
CA GLY A 911 13.65 -6.86 -0.35
C GLY A 911 13.81 -6.67 -1.86
N LEU A 912 13.24 -7.57 -2.66
CA LEU A 912 13.34 -7.52 -4.12
C LEU A 912 12.68 -6.27 -4.71
N SER A 913 13.31 -5.70 -5.72
CA SER A 913 12.74 -4.64 -6.56
C SER A 913 11.49 -5.13 -7.32
N ILE A 914 10.72 -4.21 -7.90
CA ILE A 914 9.50 -4.55 -8.66
C ILE A 914 9.86 -5.45 -9.85
N GLU A 915 10.90 -5.09 -10.61
CA GLU A 915 11.40 -5.91 -11.72
C GLU A 915 11.83 -7.30 -11.26
N GLN A 916 12.64 -7.38 -10.20
CA GLN A 916 13.15 -8.66 -9.69
C GLN A 916 12.01 -9.55 -9.19
N ARG A 917 11.00 -8.94 -8.55
CA ARG A 917 9.79 -9.64 -8.10
C ARG A 917 8.95 -10.13 -9.28
N LYS A 918 8.83 -9.35 -10.36
CA LYS A 918 8.14 -9.75 -11.59
C LYS A 918 8.83 -10.94 -12.26
N ARG A 919 10.17 -10.90 -12.35
CA ARG A 919 10.99 -12.03 -12.83
C ARG A 919 10.75 -13.27 -11.97
N LEU A 920 10.71 -13.13 -10.64
CA LEU A 920 10.38 -14.24 -9.73
C LEU A 920 8.96 -14.77 -9.98
N THR A 921 7.96 -13.93 -10.20
CA THR A 921 6.59 -14.39 -10.50
C THR A 921 6.55 -15.20 -11.80
N ILE A 922 7.23 -14.74 -12.85
CA ILE A 922 7.38 -15.48 -14.11
C ILE A 922 8.12 -16.80 -13.88
N ALA A 923 9.19 -16.78 -13.08
CA ALA A 923 9.99 -17.95 -12.72
C ALA A 923 9.16 -19.02 -11.98
N VAL A 924 8.33 -18.60 -11.02
CA VAL A 924 7.46 -19.48 -10.22
C VAL A 924 6.44 -20.22 -11.09
N GLU A 925 5.94 -19.59 -12.16
CA GLU A 925 5.06 -20.22 -13.13
C GLU A 925 5.83 -21.13 -14.10
N LEU A 926 7.05 -20.74 -14.50
CA LEU A 926 7.89 -21.53 -15.40
C LEU A 926 8.39 -22.83 -14.79
N VAL A 927 8.78 -22.82 -13.51
CA VAL A 927 9.25 -24.03 -12.82
C VAL A 927 8.16 -25.11 -12.69
N ALA A 928 6.91 -24.78 -12.95
CA ALA A 928 5.82 -25.75 -13.04
C ALA A 928 5.90 -26.63 -14.29
N LYS A 929 6.78 -26.32 -15.26
CA LYS A 929 6.85 -26.92 -16.60
C LYS A 929 5.49 -26.83 -17.33
N PRO A 930 4.98 -25.62 -17.62
CA PRO A 930 3.69 -25.46 -18.30
C PRO A 930 3.76 -26.05 -19.71
N SER A 931 3.00 -27.12 -19.95
CA SER A 931 3.06 -27.93 -21.17
C SER A 931 2.20 -27.40 -22.31
N ILE A 932 1.45 -26.30 -22.12
CA ILE A 932 0.45 -25.81 -23.09
C ILE A 932 0.68 -24.36 -23.50
N LEU A 933 0.68 -23.42 -22.56
CA LEU A 933 1.03 -22.03 -22.80
C LEU A 933 1.24 -21.30 -21.47
N ILE A 934 1.81 -20.10 -21.57
CA ILE A 934 1.90 -19.17 -20.45
C ILE A 934 1.10 -17.91 -20.79
N PHE A 935 0.15 -17.60 -19.93
CA PHE A 935 -0.55 -16.34 -19.92
C PHE A 935 0.19 -15.37 -19.01
N LEU A 936 0.49 -14.18 -19.51
CA LEU A 936 1.02 -13.10 -18.68
C LEU A 936 0.08 -11.91 -18.74
N ASP A 937 -0.50 -11.55 -17.59
CA ASP A 937 -1.32 -10.35 -17.49
C ASP A 937 -0.44 -9.14 -17.12
N GLU A 938 -0.21 -8.29 -18.13
CA GLU A 938 0.57 -7.05 -18.07
C GLU A 938 1.93 -7.21 -17.38
N PRO A 939 2.85 -8.03 -17.92
CA PRO A 939 4.13 -8.29 -17.30
C PRO A 939 5.07 -7.07 -17.28
N THR A 940 4.81 -6.09 -18.14
CA THR A 940 5.54 -4.83 -18.19
C THR A 940 4.91 -3.73 -17.33
N SER A 941 3.77 -3.99 -16.68
CA SER A 941 3.06 -2.98 -15.90
C SER A 941 3.85 -2.55 -14.69
N GLY A 942 4.09 -1.24 -14.59
CA GLY A 942 4.81 -0.65 -13.48
C GLY A 942 6.31 -0.95 -13.45
N LEU A 943 6.84 -1.46 -14.56
CA LEU A 943 8.27 -1.45 -14.86
C LEU A 943 8.59 -0.18 -15.64
N ASP A 944 9.80 0.33 -15.48
CA ASP A 944 10.35 1.35 -16.37
C ASP A 944 10.67 0.76 -17.75
N GLY A 945 10.96 1.62 -18.73
CA GLY A 945 11.24 1.19 -20.11
C GLY A 945 12.29 0.08 -20.20
N GLN A 946 13.36 0.17 -19.41
CA GLN A 946 14.46 -0.80 -19.41
C GLN A 946 14.04 -2.15 -18.83
N ALA A 947 13.44 -2.16 -17.63
CA ALA A 947 12.99 -3.40 -17.00
C ALA A 947 11.90 -4.08 -17.83
N ALA A 948 11.02 -3.31 -18.48
CA ALA A 948 10.05 -3.81 -19.43
C ALA A 948 10.74 -4.43 -20.66
N PHE A 949 11.75 -3.77 -21.25
CA PHE A 949 12.54 -4.30 -22.36
C PHE A 949 13.24 -5.60 -22.02
N ASN A 950 13.91 -5.65 -20.86
CA ASN A 950 14.54 -6.87 -20.36
C ASN A 950 13.49 -7.98 -20.20
N THR A 951 12.36 -7.69 -19.55
CA THR A 951 11.25 -8.65 -19.36
C THR A 951 10.78 -9.23 -20.69
N VAL A 952 10.51 -8.41 -21.70
CA VAL A 952 10.07 -8.89 -23.02
C VAL A 952 11.17 -9.63 -23.77
N ARG A 953 12.44 -9.22 -23.64
CA ARG A 953 13.58 -9.97 -24.18
C ARG A 953 13.66 -11.37 -23.57
N PHE A 954 13.38 -11.52 -22.28
CA PHE A 954 13.30 -12.86 -21.64
C PHE A 954 12.13 -13.67 -22.20
N LEU A 955 10.94 -13.06 -22.37
CA LEU A 955 9.80 -13.73 -23.00
C LEU A 955 10.09 -14.16 -24.44
N ARG A 956 10.86 -13.35 -25.18
CA ARG A 956 11.32 -13.68 -26.53
C ARG A 956 12.29 -14.85 -26.55
N LYS A 957 13.27 -14.89 -25.62
CA LYS A 957 14.16 -16.06 -25.45
C LYS A 957 13.37 -17.33 -25.12
N LEU A 958 12.37 -17.21 -24.24
CA LEU A 958 11.50 -18.33 -23.86
C LEU A 958 10.64 -18.83 -25.03
N SER A 959 10.10 -17.90 -25.82
CA SER A 959 9.36 -18.23 -27.04
C SER A 959 10.27 -18.89 -28.09
N ALA A 960 11.48 -18.39 -28.30
CA ALA A 960 12.47 -19.02 -29.18
C ALA A 960 12.87 -20.44 -28.74
N ALA A 961 12.80 -20.74 -27.43
CA ALA A 961 12.97 -22.09 -26.90
C ALA A 961 11.77 -23.04 -27.17
N GLY A 962 10.71 -22.54 -27.82
CA GLY A 962 9.53 -23.31 -28.23
C GLY A 962 8.32 -23.16 -27.30
N GLN A 963 8.33 -22.24 -26.34
CA GLN A 963 7.16 -21.99 -25.48
C GLN A 963 6.13 -21.10 -26.18
N ALA A 964 4.85 -21.47 -26.11
CA ALA A 964 3.75 -20.60 -26.49
C ALA A 964 3.50 -19.55 -25.39
N VAL A 965 3.57 -18.26 -25.73
CA VAL A 965 3.42 -17.15 -24.79
C VAL A 965 2.34 -16.19 -25.29
N LEU A 966 1.31 -15.95 -24.47
CA LEU A 966 0.30 -14.93 -24.70
C LEU A 966 0.38 -13.88 -23.61
N VAL A 967 0.61 -12.63 -23.99
CA VAL A 967 0.83 -11.55 -23.04
C VAL A 967 -0.09 -10.38 -23.31
N THR A 968 -0.75 -9.84 -22.29
CA THR A 968 -1.42 -8.53 -22.39
C THR A 968 -0.39 -7.42 -22.21
N ILE A 969 -0.39 -6.43 -23.10
CA ILE A 969 0.52 -5.29 -23.00
C ILE A 969 -0.25 -4.00 -23.13
N HIS A 970 0.08 -3.09 -22.23
CA HIS A 970 -0.47 -1.76 -22.17
C HIS A 970 0.57 -0.79 -22.75
N GLN A 971 0.40 -0.43 -24.03
CA GLN A 971 1.22 0.53 -24.79
C GLN A 971 2.75 0.33 -24.69
N PRO A 972 3.31 -0.62 -25.46
CA PRO A 972 4.74 -0.79 -25.56
C PRO A 972 5.41 0.37 -26.32
N SER A 973 6.68 0.64 -25.98
CA SER A 973 7.57 1.42 -26.85
C SER A 973 7.69 0.73 -28.22
N ALA A 974 8.04 1.47 -29.27
CA ALA A 974 8.19 0.90 -30.61
C ALA A 974 9.17 -0.29 -30.63
N GLN A 975 10.26 -0.19 -29.86
CA GLN A 975 11.26 -1.25 -29.72
C GLN A 975 10.69 -2.50 -29.03
N LEU A 976 9.88 -2.32 -27.98
CA LEU A 976 9.15 -3.41 -27.32
C LEU A 976 8.13 -4.06 -28.26
N PHE A 977 7.39 -3.25 -29.00
CA PHE A 977 6.36 -3.70 -29.92
C PHE A 977 6.93 -4.58 -31.05
N ALA A 978 8.10 -4.22 -31.56
CA ALA A 978 8.83 -5.00 -32.57
C ALA A 978 9.30 -6.38 -32.06
N GLN A 979 9.30 -6.61 -30.73
CA GLN A 979 9.62 -7.92 -30.16
C GLN A 979 8.44 -8.88 -30.14
N PHE A 980 7.26 -8.59 -30.71
CA PHE A 980 6.12 -9.50 -30.78
C PHE A 980 5.92 -10.06 -32.19
N ASP A 981 5.49 -11.31 -32.30
CA ASP A 981 5.24 -11.94 -33.62
C ASP A 981 3.88 -11.55 -34.15
N THR A 982 2.87 -11.59 -33.28
CA THR A 982 1.47 -11.41 -33.63
C THR A 982 0.76 -10.50 -32.66
N LEU A 983 -0.21 -9.77 -33.17
CA LEU A 983 -1.05 -8.83 -32.42
C LEU A 983 -2.50 -9.29 -32.44
N LEU A 984 -3.13 -9.40 -31.27
CA LEU A 984 -4.58 -9.38 -31.10
C LEU A 984 -5.00 -8.02 -30.54
N LEU A 985 -5.67 -7.21 -31.36
CA LEU A 985 -6.13 -5.88 -30.98
C LEU A 985 -7.64 -5.89 -30.70
N LEU A 986 -8.01 -5.49 -29.48
CA LEU A 986 -9.40 -5.37 -29.04
C LEU A 986 -9.81 -3.90 -28.87
N THR A 987 -11.09 -3.63 -29.14
CA THR A 987 -11.74 -2.34 -28.83
C THR A 987 -12.80 -2.49 -27.72
N LYS A 988 -13.38 -1.38 -27.27
CA LYS A 988 -14.42 -1.33 -26.25
C LYS A 988 -15.58 -2.29 -26.61
N GLY A 989 -16.04 -3.04 -25.61
CA GLY A 989 -17.05 -4.10 -25.81
C GLY A 989 -16.47 -5.48 -26.10
N GLY A 990 -15.14 -5.64 -26.08
CA GLY A 990 -14.51 -6.95 -26.25
C GLY A 990 -14.59 -7.47 -27.66
N LYS A 991 -14.44 -6.57 -28.63
CA LYS A 991 -14.54 -6.83 -30.07
C LYS A 991 -13.17 -6.79 -30.74
N THR A 992 -12.93 -7.72 -31.66
CA THR A 992 -11.68 -7.79 -32.42
C THR A 992 -11.61 -6.71 -33.50
N VAL A 993 -10.46 -6.05 -33.59
CA VAL A 993 -10.12 -5.07 -34.65
C VAL A 993 -9.05 -5.59 -35.60
N TYR A 994 -8.11 -6.35 -35.06
CA TYR A 994 -7.03 -6.94 -35.85
C TYR A 994 -6.49 -8.17 -35.16
N PHE A 995 -6.24 -9.23 -35.93
CA PHE A 995 -5.46 -10.38 -35.50
C PHE A 995 -4.53 -10.83 -36.63
N GLY A 996 -3.22 -10.82 -36.39
CA GLY A 996 -2.25 -11.22 -37.41
C GLY A 996 -0.80 -10.89 -37.06
N GLU A 997 0.11 -11.11 -38.00
CA GLU A 997 1.53 -10.80 -37.86
C GLU A 997 1.81 -9.29 -37.84
N ILE A 998 2.74 -8.87 -36.96
CA ILE A 998 3.09 -7.45 -36.84
C ILE A 998 3.95 -7.00 -38.05
N GLY A 999 4.87 -7.86 -38.50
CA GLY A 999 5.86 -7.59 -39.54
C GLY A 999 7.05 -6.76 -39.05
N ASP A 1000 8.16 -6.77 -39.80
CA ASP A 1000 9.36 -5.99 -39.46
C ASP A 1000 9.02 -4.50 -39.30
N ASN A 1001 9.39 -3.91 -38.16
CA ASN A 1001 9.06 -2.52 -37.80
C ASN A 1001 7.56 -2.16 -37.93
N ALA A 1002 6.68 -3.14 -37.66
CA ALA A 1002 5.23 -3.03 -37.75
C ALA A 1002 4.70 -2.72 -39.17
N ALA A 1003 5.44 -3.08 -40.23
CA ALA A 1003 5.07 -2.76 -41.61
C ALA A 1003 3.69 -3.33 -42.02
N THR A 1004 3.41 -4.59 -41.67
CA THR A 1004 2.14 -5.26 -42.01
C THR A 1004 0.94 -4.55 -41.37
N VAL A 1005 1.07 -4.20 -40.09
CA VAL A 1005 0.01 -3.50 -39.34
C VAL A 1005 -0.15 -2.07 -39.85
N LYS A 1006 0.95 -1.34 -40.11
CA LYS A 1006 0.91 0.00 -40.73
C LYS A 1006 0.18 -0.02 -42.07
N GLN A 1007 0.43 -1.04 -42.89
CA GLN A 1007 -0.21 -1.19 -44.20
C GLN A 1007 -1.72 -1.47 -44.06
N TYR A 1008 -2.13 -2.28 -43.08
CA TYR A 1008 -3.54 -2.56 -42.79
C TYR A 1008 -4.30 -1.27 -42.46
N PHE A 1009 -3.86 -0.52 -41.43
CA PHE A 1009 -4.51 0.74 -41.06
C PHE A 1009 -4.40 1.81 -42.15
N GLY A 1010 -3.27 1.85 -42.88
CA GLY A 1010 -3.09 2.75 -44.03
C GLY A 1010 -4.07 2.49 -45.18
N ARG A 1011 -4.39 1.22 -45.48
CA ARG A 1011 -5.37 0.84 -46.52
C ARG A 1011 -6.77 1.37 -46.22
N TYR A 1012 -7.14 1.46 -44.95
CA TYR A 1012 -8.45 1.93 -44.50
C TYR A 1012 -8.46 3.41 -44.06
N GLY A 1013 -7.48 4.20 -44.49
CA GLY A 1013 -7.48 5.66 -44.35
C GLY A 1013 -6.75 6.23 -43.12
N ALA A 1014 -6.01 5.40 -42.37
CA ALA A 1014 -5.27 5.81 -41.17
C ALA A 1014 -3.75 5.51 -41.25
N PRO A 1015 -3.00 6.13 -42.19
CA PRO A 1015 -1.56 5.93 -42.31
C PRO A 1015 -0.80 6.40 -41.05
N CYS A 1016 0.18 5.62 -40.61
CA CYS A 1016 1.05 5.96 -39.48
C CYS A 1016 2.13 6.97 -39.91
N PRO A 1017 2.30 8.11 -39.20
CA PRO A 1017 3.42 9.02 -39.44
C PRO A 1017 4.79 8.34 -39.23
N ASP A 1018 5.83 8.80 -39.94
CA ASP A 1018 7.18 8.20 -39.89
C ASP A 1018 7.85 8.30 -38.51
N GLU A 1019 7.58 9.37 -37.75
CA GLU A 1019 8.14 9.58 -36.41
C GLU A 1019 7.25 9.05 -35.27
N ALA A 1020 6.05 8.55 -35.58
CA ALA A 1020 5.09 8.09 -34.57
C ALA A 1020 5.34 6.64 -34.16
N ASN A 1021 5.10 6.33 -32.87
CA ASN A 1021 5.11 4.95 -32.39
C ASN A 1021 3.90 4.20 -33.00
N PRO A 1022 4.10 3.10 -33.74
CA PRO A 1022 3.00 2.36 -34.38
C PRO A 1022 1.98 1.81 -33.39
N ALA A 1023 2.45 1.40 -32.20
CA ALA A 1023 1.61 0.87 -31.12
C ALA A 1023 0.71 1.94 -30.50
N GLU A 1024 1.19 3.18 -30.42
CA GLU A 1024 0.43 4.33 -29.93
C GLU A 1024 -0.59 4.76 -30.98
N HIS A 1025 -0.16 4.91 -32.23
CA HIS A 1025 -1.01 5.29 -33.36
C HIS A 1025 -2.21 4.35 -33.53
N MET A 1026 -2.01 3.02 -33.47
CA MET A 1026 -3.14 2.07 -33.61
C MET A 1026 -4.15 2.18 -32.46
N ILE A 1027 -3.69 2.41 -31.22
CA ILE A 1027 -4.60 2.55 -30.07
C ILE A 1027 -5.38 3.86 -30.18
N ASP A 1028 -4.74 4.95 -30.61
CA ASP A 1028 -5.40 6.25 -30.78
C ASP A 1028 -6.44 6.23 -31.91
N VAL A 1029 -6.13 5.57 -33.03
CA VAL A 1029 -7.03 5.39 -34.16
C VAL A 1029 -8.26 4.57 -33.76
N VAL A 1030 -8.08 3.48 -33.00
CA VAL A 1030 -9.17 2.61 -32.54
C VAL A 1030 -9.99 3.23 -31.40
N SER A 1031 -9.38 4.12 -30.61
CA SER A 1031 -10.03 4.79 -29.48
C SER A 1031 -10.80 6.06 -29.86
N GLY A 1032 -10.74 6.49 -31.13
CA GLY A 1032 -11.49 7.64 -31.65
C GLY A 1032 -10.81 9.00 -31.42
N GLY A 1033 -9.49 9.08 -31.58
CA GLY A 1033 -8.74 10.34 -31.55
C GLY A 1033 -9.23 11.38 -32.58
N ASP A 1034 -8.74 12.64 -32.48
CA ASP A 1034 -9.14 13.78 -33.32
C ASP A 1034 -8.63 13.72 -34.79
N GLY A 1035 -8.67 12.53 -35.39
CA GLY A 1035 -8.29 12.27 -36.77
C GLY A 1035 -9.48 12.08 -37.72
N PRO A 1036 -9.21 11.98 -39.04
CA PRO A 1036 -10.23 11.84 -40.09
C PRO A 1036 -11.07 10.54 -40.02
N CYS A 1037 -10.72 9.58 -39.17
CA CYS A 1037 -11.38 8.28 -39.02
C CYS A 1037 -12.18 8.12 -37.70
N LYS A 1038 -12.56 9.24 -37.05
CA LYS A 1038 -13.24 9.23 -35.74
C LYS A 1038 -14.53 8.42 -35.67
N ASP A 1039 -15.26 8.32 -36.78
CA ASP A 1039 -16.55 7.62 -36.88
C ASP A 1039 -16.45 6.22 -37.53
N THR A 1040 -15.24 5.69 -37.75
CA THR A 1040 -15.05 4.37 -38.38
C THR A 1040 -15.22 3.24 -37.36
N ASP A 1041 -16.17 2.33 -37.59
CA ASP A 1041 -16.32 1.10 -36.80
C ASP A 1041 -15.29 0.05 -37.24
N TRP A 1042 -14.13 0.09 -36.59
CA TRP A 1042 -13.01 -0.81 -36.87
C TRP A 1042 -13.34 -2.30 -36.68
N ASN A 1043 -14.34 -2.66 -35.88
CA ASN A 1043 -14.78 -4.05 -35.77
C ASN A 1043 -15.52 -4.51 -37.04
N GLN A 1044 -16.35 -3.65 -37.64
CA GLN A 1044 -16.98 -3.97 -38.92
C GLN A 1044 -15.96 -4.04 -40.06
N VAL A 1045 -14.95 -3.16 -40.05
CA VAL A 1045 -13.85 -3.22 -41.01
C VAL A 1045 -13.12 -4.57 -40.90
N TRP A 1046 -12.84 -5.04 -39.68
CA TRP A 1046 -12.25 -6.36 -39.44
C TRP A 1046 -13.13 -7.49 -39.97
N LEU A 1047 -14.41 -7.53 -39.64
CA LEU A 1047 -15.33 -8.59 -40.08
C LEU A 1047 -15.50 -8.66 -41.61
N GLN A 1048 -15.32 -7.54 -42.32
CA GLN A 1048 -15.39 -7.46 -43.78
C GLN A 1048 -14.03 -7.63 -44.47
N SER A 1049 -12.95 -7.76 -43.69
CA SER A 1049 -11.58 -7.80 -44.20
C SER A 1049 -11.20 -9.21 -44.70
N PRO A 1050 -10.36 -9.32 -45.76
CA PRO A 1050 -9.85 -10.61 -46.20
C PRO A 1050 -9.00 -11.31 -45.14
N GLU A 1051 -8.36 -10.55 -44.24
CA GLU A 1051 -7.57 -11.05 -43.12
C GLU A 1051 -8.44 -11.86 -42.13
N HIS A 1052 -9.67 -11.44 -41.85
CA HIS A 1052 -10.61 -12.17 -40.99
C HIS A 1052 -11.08 -13.50 -41.63
N ASP A 1053 -11.40 -13.49 -42.92
CA ASP A 1053 -11.79 -14.69 -43.66
C ASP A 1053 -10.63 -15.70 -43.74
N GLN A 1054 -9.40 -15.20 -43.88
CA GLN A 1054 -8.20 -16.02 -43.87
C GLN A 1054 -7.95 -16.64 -42.49
N LEU A 1055 -8.08 -15.85 -41.42
CA LEU A 1055 -7.98 -16.34 -40.04
C LEU A 1055 -8.98 -17.46 -39.77
N THR A 1056 -10.24 -17.27 -40.14
CA THR A 1056 -11.30 -18.26 -39.89
C THR A 1056 -10.98 -19.60 -40.58
N LYS A 1057 -10.53 -19.56 -41.84
CA LYS A 1057 -10.12 -20.75 -42.60
C LYS A 1057 -8.88 -21.42 -42.02
N GLU A 1058 -7.88 -20.62 -41.62
CA GLU A 1058 -6.65 -21.12 -41.01
C GLU A 1058 -6.96 -21.81 -39.66
N LEU A 1059 -7.86 -21.22 -38.86
CA LEU A 1059 -8.26 -21.74 -37.56
C LEU A 1059 -9.05 -23.05 -37.69
N ASP A 1060 -9.97 -23.15 -38.66
CA ASP A 1060 -10.66 -24.41 -38.98
C ASP A 1060 -9.69 -25.50 -39.43
N HIS A 1061 -8.74 -25.15 -40.30
CA HIS A 1061 -7.70 -26.09 -40.74
C HIS A 1061 -6.85 -26.61 -39.57
N MET A 1062 -6.42 -25.74 -38.66
CA MET A 1062 -5.63 -26.13 -37.48
C MET A 1062 -6.40 -27.02 -36.52
N ILE A 1063 -7.68 -26.71 -36.28
CA ILE A 1063 -8.51 -27.52 -35.38
C ILE A 1063 -8.68 -28.93 -35.96
N GLU A 1064 -8.96 -29.05 -37.26
CA GLU A 1064 -9.12 -30.34 -37.94
C GLU A 1064 -7.81 -31.14 -37.97
N GLU A 1065 -6.69 -30.49 -38.33
CA GLU A 1065 -5.38 -31.14 -38.38
C GLU A 1065 -4.93 -31.60 -36.99
N ALA A 1066 -5.02 -30.75 -35.97
CA ALA A 1066 -4.61 -31.09 -34.62
C ALA A 1066 -5.51 -32.18 -34.01
N ALA A 1067 -6.81 -32.15 -34.28
CA ALA A 1067 -7.74 -33.19 -33.84
C ALA A 1067 -7.42 -34.56 -34.47
N SER A 1068 -6.85 -34.57 -35.69
CA SER A 1068 -6.46 -35.81 -36.40
C SER A 1068 -5.21 -36.49 -35.81
N GLN A 1069 -4.38 -35.75 -35.06
CA GLN A 1069 -3.17 -36.26 -34.42
C GLN A 1069 -3.43 -36.74 -32.97
N PRO A 1070 -2.64 -37.67 -32.43
CA PRO A 1070 -2.74 -38.05 -31.02
C PRO A 1070 -2.36 -36.88 -30.11
N SER A 1071 -3.18 -36.60 -29.10
CA SER A 1071 -2.93 -35.52 -28.14
C SER A 1071 -1.54 -35.65 -27.51
N HIS A 1072 -0.78 -34.57 -27.52
CA HIS A 1072 0.53 -34.49 -26.87
C HIS A 1072 0.41 -34.34 -25.34
N LEU A 1073 -0.79 -34.03 -24.83
CA LEU A 1073 -1.08 -33.87 -23.41
C LEU A 1073 -1.43 -35.22 -22.75
N LYS A 1074 -0.57 -35.64 -21.80
CA LYS A 1074 -0.88 -36.72 -20.86
C LYS A 1074 -1.64 -36.14 -19.66
N ASP A 1075 -2.96 -36.34 -19.61
CA ASP A 1075 -3.77 -35.98 -18.45
C ASP A 1075 -3.74 -37.11 -17.40
N ASP A 1076 -3.33 -36.78 -16.18
CA ASP A 1076 -3.35 -37.73 -15.05
C ASP A 1076 -4.70 -37.72 -14.30
N GLY A 1077 -5.67 -36.92 -14.77
CA GLY A 1077 -7.04 -36.85 -14.24
C GLY A 1077 -7.16 -36.29 -12.83
N ASN A 1078 -6.08 -35.71 -12.29
CA ASN A 1078 -6.03 -35.18 -10.94
C ASN A 1078 -5.86 -33.65 -10.96
N GLU A 1079 -6.71 -32.96 -10.20
CA GLU A 1079 -6.65 -31.51 -10.03
C GLU A 1079 -5.30 -31.04 -9.44
N PHE A 1080 -4.69 -31.82 -8.53
CA PHE A 1080 -3.40 -31.51 -7.90
C PHE A 1080 -2.34 -32.57 -8.26
N ALA A 1081 -1.12 -32.14 -8.62
CA ALA A 1081 -0.03 -33.07 -8.95
C ALA A 1081 0.56 -33.75 -7.70
N ALA A 1082 0.87 -32.97 -6.66
CA ALA A 1082 1.42 -33.50 -5.41
C ALA A 1082 0.34 -34.19 -4.54
N SER A 1083 0.73 -35.30 -3.89
CA SER A 1083 -0.14 -35.98 -2.93
C SER A 1083 -0.47 -35.10 -1.72
N MET A 1084 -1.60 -35.36 -1.06
CA MET A 1084 -2.02 -34.63 0.14
C MET A 1084 -0.92 -34.62 1.22
N TRP A 1085 -0.25 -35.75 1.46
CA TRP A 1085 0.84 -35.81 2.44
C TRP A 1085 2.06 -34.98 2.03
N THR A 1086 2.44 -35.02 0.76
CA THR A 1086 3.52 -34.19 0.21
C THR A 1086 3.20 -32.70 0.39
N GLN A 1087 1.95 -32.31 0.11
CA GLN A 1087 1.49 -30.93 0.32
C GLN A 1087 1.62 -30.51 1.79
N VAL A 1088 1.18 -31.35 2.74
CA VAL A 1088 1.31 -31.05 4.19
C VAL A 1088 2.77 -30.86 4.57
N LYS A 1089 3.65 -31.77 4.14
CA LYS A 1089 5.09 -31.72 4.45
C LYS A 1089 5.74 -30.42 3.93
N LEU A 1090 5.52 -30.08 2.67
CA LEU A 1090 6.14 -28.91 2.03
C LEU A 1090 5.59 -27.59 2.58
N VAL A 1091 4.28 -27.47 2.74
CA VAL A 1091 3.64 -26.28 3.32
C VAL A 1091 4.10 -26.08 4.78
N THR A 1092 4.16 -27.18 5.54
CA THR A 1092 4.68 -27.16 6.92
C THR A 1092 6.14 -26.73 6.98
N HIS A 1093 6.99 -27.25 6.09
CA HIS A 1093 8.40 -26.88 6.01
C HIS A 1093 8.59 -25.40 5.67
N ARG A 1094 7.94 -24.89 4.62
CA ARG A 1094 7.97 -23.47 4.24
C ARG A 1094 7.56 -22.56 5.39
N MET A 1095 6.49 -22.93 6.07
CA MET A 1095 5.99 -22.18 7.22
C MET A 1095 6.98 -22.23 8.41
N ASN A 1096 7.81 -23.27 8.55
CA ASN A 1096 8.77 -23.43 9.66
C ASN A 1096 9.91 -22.44 9.45
N ILE A 1097 10.41 -22.37 8.22
CA ILE A 1097 11.43 -21.42 7.81
C ILE A 1097 10.94 -19.98 7.97
N SER A 1098 9.73 -19.66 7.49
CA SER A 1098 9.15 -18.31 7.65
C SER A 1098 9.05 -17.91 9.13
N LEU A 1099 8.61 -18.81 10.02
CA LEU A 1099 8.60 -18.51 11.46
C LEU A 1099 9.99 -18.45 12.09
N PHE A 1100 10.94 -19.26 11.64
CA PHE A 1100 12.33 -19.24 12.13
C PHE A 1100 13.08 -17.95 11.76
N ARG A 1101 12.70 -17.30 10.65
CA ARG A 1101 13.23 -16.00 10.22
C ARG A 1101 12.45 -14.81 10.79
N ASN A 1102 11.30 -15.05 11.39
CA ASN A 1102 10.51 -14.01 12.07
C ASN A 1102 10.96 -13.91 13.54
N THR A 1103 12.08 -13.23 13.75
CA THR A 1103 12.66 -13.00 15.09
C THR A 1103 11.70 -12.23 15.98
N GLU A 1104 11.04 -11.19 15.46
CA GLU A 1104 10.11 -10.34 16.22
C GLU A 1104 8.97 -11.15 16.86
N TYR A 1105 8.33 -12.04 16.09
CA TYR A 1105 7.26 -12.92 16.57
C TYR A 1105 7.74 -13.91 17.63
N ILE A 1106 8.86 -14.59 17.38
CA ILE A 1106 9.38 -15.62 18.29
C ILE A 1106 9.89 -15.01 19.60
N ASP A 1107 10.57 -13.87 19.54
CA ASP A 1107 11.00 -13.13 20.73
C ASP A 1107 9.82 -12.67 21.57
N ASN A 1108 8.74 -12.23 20.92
CA ASN A 1108 7.50 -11.89 21.59
C ASN A 1108 6.90 -13.11 22.31
N LYS A 1109 6.86 -14.26 21.64
CA LYS A 1109 6.40 -15.52 22.24
C LYS A 1109 7.25 -15.92 23.45
N PHE A 1110 8.59 -15.88 23.35
CA PHE A 1110 9.47 -16.18 24.48
C PHE A 1110 9.30 -15.18 25.62
N ALA A 1111 9.28 -13.87 25.33
CA ALA A 1111 9.10 -12.85 26.34
C ALA A 1111 7.77 -13.03 27.11
N MET A 1112 6.67 -13.32 26.41
CA MET A 1112 5.37 -13.59 27.04
C MET A 1112 5.39 -14.85 27.92
N ASN A 1113 5.98 -15.94 27.42
CA ASN A 1113 6.07 -17.21 28.16
C ASN A 1113 7.07 -17.18 29.32
N ILE A 1114 7.93 -16.16 29.41
CA ILE A 1114 8.84 -15.94 30.54
C ILE A 1114 8.23 -14.94 31.52
N LEU A 1115 7.81 -13.76 31.03
CA LEU A 1115 7.35 -12.66 31.88
C LEU A 1115 6.02 -12.97 32.57
N LEU A 1116 5.05 -13.60 31.88
CA LEU A 1116 3.74 -13.89 32.47
C LEU A 1116 3.83 -14.95 33.60
N PRO A 1117 4.53 -16.09 33.44
CA PRO A 1117 4.73 -17.02 34.56
C PRO A 1117 5.54 -16.42 35.71
N LEU A 1118 6.56 -15.59 35.42
CA LEU A 1118 7.31 -14.88 36.47
C LEU A 1118 6.39 -13.94 37.26
N LEU A 1119 5.57 -13.14 36.56
CA LEU A 1119 4.57 -12.29 37.20
C LEU A 1119 3.63 -13.13 38.07
N ASN A 1120 3.07 -14.23 37.54
CA ASN A 1120 2.18 -15.12 38.29
C ASN A 1120 2.87 -15.69 39.55
N GLY A 1121 4.11 -16.19 39.42
CA GLY A 1121 4.87 -16.76 40.53
C GLY A 1121 5.27 -15.75 41.61
N PHE A 1122 5.64 -14.52 41.25
CA PHE A 1122 5.92 -13.45 42.22
C PHE A 1122 4.66 -12.87 42.85
N THR A 1123 3.52 -12.99 42.17
CA THR A 1123 2.23 -12.52 42.66
C THR A 1123 1.67 -13.49 43.72
N PHE A 1124 1.76 -14.80 43.45
CA PHE A 1124 1.30 -15.87 44.33
C PHE A 1124 2.48 -16.58 45.01
N TRP A 1125 3.29 -15.81 45.73
CA TRP A 1125 4.53 -16.31 46.33
C TRP A 1125 4.27 -17.10 47.61
N GLN A 1126 4.68 -18.38 47.65
CA GLN A 1126 4.62 -19.24 48.85
C GLN A 1126 3.25 -19.26 49.54
N ILE A 1127 2.21 -19.62 48.78
CA ILE A 1127 0.84 -19.78 49.28
C ILE A 1127 0.79 -20.78 50.45
N GLY A 1128 0.02 -20.47 51.50
CA GLY A 1128 -0.17 -21.30 52.70
C GLY A 1128 -1.23 -22.40 52.56
N ASP A 1129 -1.73 -22.91 53.71
CA ASP A 1129 -2.68 -24.03 53.78
C ASP A 1129 -4.12 -23.62 54.18
N SER A 1130 -4.46 -22.32 54.19
CA SER A 1130 -5.80 -21.85 54.53
C SER A 1130 -6.82 -22.03 53.38
N LEU A 1131 -8.12 -21.87 53.66
CA LEU A 1131 -9.17 -21.96 52.62
C LEU A 1131 -9.01 -20.85 51.56
N THR A 1132 -8.63 -19.64 51.99
CA THR A 1132 -8.33 -18.50 51.11
C THR A 1132 -7.07 -18.76 50.28
N ASP A 1133 -6.06 -19.40 50.85
CA ASP A 1133 -4.86 -19.83 50.14
C ASP A 1133 -5.17 -20.88 49.06
N LEU A 1134 -6.08 -21.82 49.32
CA LEU A 1134 -6.51 -22.80 48.33
C LEU A 1134 -7.23 -22.13 47.14
N GLN A 1135 -7.95 -21.03 47.37
CA GLN A 1135 -8.54 -20.21 46.31
C GLN A 1135 -7.46 -19.47 45.50
N GLN A 1136 -6.43 -18.94 46.15
CA GLN A 1136 -5.26 -18.33 45.48
C GLN A 1136 -4.51 -19.34 44.59
N ASN A 1137 -4.39 -20.60 45.02
CA ASN A 1137 -3.84 -21.68 44.19
C ASN A 1137 -4.65 -21.89 42.90
N LEU A 1138 -5.98 -21.85 42.98
CA LEU A 1138 -6.86 -21.96 41.82
C LEU A 1138 -6.71 -20.74 40.88
N PHE A 1139 -6.59 -19.53 41.43
CA PHE A 1139 -6.34 -18.33 40.63
C PHE A 1139 -4.99 -18.36 39.91
N THR A 1140 -3.96 -18.92 40.54
CA THR A 1140 -2.65 -19.13 39.91
C THR A 1140 -2.79 -20.00 38.66
N VAL A 1141 -3.52 -21.12 38.75
CA VAL A 1141 -3.79 -22.01 37.60
C VAL A 1141 -4.63 -21.32 36.54
N PHE A 1142 -5.66 -20.57 36.96
CA PHE A 1142 -6.51 -19.79 36.05
C PHE A 1142 -5.71 -18.74 35.27
N ASN A 1143 -4.75 -18.06 35.90
CA ASN A 1143 -3.92 -17.04 35.24
C ASN A 1143 -3.05 -17.60 34.11
N PHE A 1144 -2.64 -18.88 34.18
CA PHE A 1144 -1.92 -19.50 33.07
C PHE A 1144 -2.75 -19.57 31.78
N ILE A 1145 -4.08 -19.64 31.88
CA ILE A 1145 -4.97 -19.63 30.70
C ILE A 1145 -4.83 -18.32 29.92
N PHE A 1146 -4.50 -17.20 30.58
CA PHE A 1146 -4.41 -15.88 29.95
C PHE A 1146 -3.14 -15.64 29.13
N ILE A 1147 -2.21 -16.60 29.12
CA ILE A 1147 -1.12 -16.61 28.13
C ILE A 1147 -1.71 -16.81 26.72
N ALA A 1148 -2.77 -17.63 26.59
CA ALA A 1148 -3.34 -17.98 25.29
C ALA A 1148 -3.95 -16.78 24.52
N PRO A 1149 -4.80 -15.91 25.12
CA PRO A 1149 -5.28 -14.70 24.45
C PRO A 1149 -4.18 -13.80 23.90
N GLY A 1150 -3.07 -13.63 24.64
CA GLY A 1150 -1.92 -12.84 24.19
C GLY A 1150 -1.25 -13.43 22.96
N ILE A 1151 -1.09 -14.75 22.91
CA ILE A 1151 -0.54 -15.47 21.74
C ILE A 1151 -1.52 -15.45 20.56
N ILE A 1152 -2.82 -15.63 20.81
CA ILE A 1152 -3.87 -15.59 19.78
C ILE A 1152 -3.90 -14.22 19.10
N ALA A 1153 -3.82 -13.13 19.88
CA ALA A 1153 -3.79 -11.76 19.36
C ALA A 1153 -2.58 -11.50 18.43
N GLN A 1154 -1.44 -12.15 18.69
CA GLN A 1154 -0.25 -12.08 17.83
C GLN A 1154 -0.39 -12.94 16.57
N LEU A 1155 -0.97 -14.13 16.70
CA LEU A 1155 -1.12 -15.08 15.59
C LEU A 1155 -2.15 -14.61 14.56
N GLN A 1156 -3.22 -13.91 14.99
CA GLN A 1156 -4.31 -13.48 14.12
C GLN A 1156 -3.87 -12.63 12.91
N PRO A 1157 -3.12 -11.51 13.05
CA PRO A 1157 -2.70 -10.71 11.90
C PRO A 1157 -1.77 -11.48 10.97
N LEU A 1158 -0.87 -12.30 11.52
CA LEU A 1158 0.01 -13.17 10.74
C LEU A 1158 -0.78 -14.22 9.95
N PHE A 1159 -1.87 -14.75 10.53
CA PHE A 1159 -2.77 -15.67 9.86
C PHE A 1159 -3.53 -15.00 8.72
N ILE A 1160 -4.06 -13.79 8.94
CA ILE A 1160 -4.81 -13.04 7.91
C ILE A 1160 -3.90 -12.77 6.70
N ASP A 1161 -2.69 -12.25 6.93
CA ASP A 1161 -1.70 -11.98 5.86
C ASP A 1161 -1.41 -13.25 5.02
N ARG A 1162 -1.13 -14.37 5.69
CA ARG A 1162 -0.85 -15.66 5.02
C ARG A 1162 -2.06 -16.28 4.32
N ARG A 1163 -3.25 -16.13 4.90
CA ARG A 1163 -4.51 -16.61 4.33
C ARG A 1163 -4.82 -15.87 3.03
N ASP A 1164 -4.60 -14.57 3.02
CA ASP A 1164 -4.87 -13.73 1.86
C ASP A 1164 -3.90 -14.05 0.71
N ILE A 1165 -2.62 -14.31 1.01
CA ILE A 1165 -1.65 -14.88 0.04
C ILE A 1165 -2.15 -16.23 -0.50
N TYR A 1166 -2.60 -17.14 0.38
CA TYR A 1166 -3.09 -18.46 -0.04
C TYR A 1166 -4.29 -18.38 -0.97
N TYR A 1167 -5.33 -17.60 -0.64
CA TYR A 1167 -6.53 -17.51 -1.47
C TYR A 1167 -6.22 -16.97 -2.87
N ARG A 1168 -5.30 -16.00 -2.95
CA ARG A 1168 -4.88 -15.48 -4.25
C ARG A 1168 -4.14 -16.53 -5.06
N ILE A 1169 -3.11 -17.16 -4.49
CA ILE A 1169 -2.34 -18.24 -5.16
C ILE A 1169 -3.25 -19.38 -5.62
N LYS A 1170 -4.23 -19.78 -4.79
CA LYS A 1170 -5.19 -20.82 -5.14
C LYS A 1170 -6.03 -20.46 -6.37
N SER A 1171 -6.39 -19.18 -6.52
CA SER A 1171 -7.30 -18.71 -7.57
C SER A 1171 -6.73 -18.79 -8.99
N TYR A 1172 -5.42 -18.98 -9.17
CA TYR A 1172 -4.78 -19.06 -10.50
C TYR A 1172 -3.93 -20.28 -10.77
N SER A 1173 -3.33 -20.91 -9.75
CA SER A 1173 -2.31 -21.96 -9.96
C SER A 1173 -2.66 -23.31 -9.34
N VAL A 1174 -3.80 -23.45 -8.63
CA VAL A 1174 -4.28 -24.69 -7.99
C VAL A 1174 -3.14 -25.47 -7.29
N ASN A 1175 -2.33 -24.77 -6.50
CA ASN A 1175 -1.07 -25.31 -5.95
C ASN A 1175 -1.26 -26.41 -4.89
N TYR A 1176 -2.11 -26.15 -3.91
CA TYR A 1176 -2.38 -27.08 -2.81
C TYR A 1176 -3.78 -26.87 -2.22
N LYS A 1177 -4.31 -27.87 -1.53
CA LYS A 1177 -5.64 -27.83 -0.91
C LYS A 1177 -5.68 -26.88 0.30
N LEU A 1178 -6.88 -26.56 0.81
CA LEU A 1178 -7.01 -25.75 2.04
C LEU A 1178 -6.54 -26.53 3.28
N PHE A 1179 -6.82 -27.84 3.32
CA PHE A 1179 -6.45 -28.68 4.46
C PHE A 1179 -4.96 -28.59 4.84
N PRO A 1180 -3.95 -28.73 3.96
CA PRO A 1180 -2.54 -28.64 4.36
C PRO A 1180 -2.11 -27.28 4.93
N PHE A 1181 -2.89 -26.22 4.75
CA PHE A 1181 -2.67 -24.92 5.38
C PHE A 1181 -3.13 -24.88 6.86
N LEU A 1182 -4.12 -25.70 7.25
CA LEU A 1182 -4.80 -25.64 8.56
C LEU A 1182 -4.07 -26.32 9.75
N PRO A 1183 -3.49 -27.53 9.65
CA PRO A 1183 -2.98 -28.31 10.79
C PRO A 1183 -1.94 -27.59 11.63
N ARG A 1184 -1.13 -26.72 11.02
CA ARG A 1184 -0.07 -26.01 11.74
C ARG A 1184 -0.57 -24.79 12.50
N ILE A 1185 -1.79 -24.34 12.24
CA ILE A 1185 -2.47 -23.27 12.98
C ILE A 1185 -2.92 -23.78 14.36
N PHE A 1186 -3.27 -25.07 14.45
CA PHE A 1186 -3.69 -25.72 15.70
C PHE A 1186 -2.53 -26.29 16.52
N LEU A 1187 -1.34 -26.47 15.91
CA LEU A 1187 -0.14 -27.01 16.56
C LEU A 1187 0.86 -25.91 17.03
N LEU A 1188 0.56 -24.63 16.77
CA LEU A 1188 1.33 -23.45 17.22
C LEU A 1188 0.74 -22.85 18.48
#